data_AF-A0AA36IGK4-F1
#
_entry.id   AF-A0AA36IGK4-F1
#
_cell.length_a   1.000
_cell.length_b   1.000
_cell.length_c   1.000
_cell.angle_alpha   90.00
_cell.angle_beta   90.00
_cell.angle_gamma   90.00
#
_symmetry.space_group_name_H-M   'P 1'
#
loop_
_entity.id
_entity.type
_entity.pdbx_description
1 polymer ?
#
loop_
_entity_poly.entity_id
_entity_poly.type
_entity_poly.pdbx_seq_one_letter_code
_entity_poly.pdbx_strand_id
1 'polypeptide(L)'
;MRRVGLLVWHFLVVGALNFLWGGCSGSGPHGSGLRTARGEEASQRIWKAVKAFCDEKGSKTGGVPRTPSLDWRAELSNMKLSYQGEVVEKARPLTLAQILDGLPPVEFGAKINLLDVVSPEMKEQLLNPEALLLEGDELPPEVPEPRIHAEKDEWHKICRALYERGLVRPVKDFPVLDGQTVVNGAFGVAKSGKVTAEGQEVLRFIFDLRASNSVLRVIEGDIKSLTGAAAFQRIVLEDSEVIRLSGDDLVSAFYLFELPPVWSPFLALRGAVPWRALGIDEPGETHLGAAVLPMGWNSAVGIMQHVHRRLALEGPPRGGGLPSLLEIRKDAPFPARYDGWHPWSIYLDDTTVFEVLERQVAESLVGEPAEAQERLRRAYEFWGIPRSDAKALNGVARAERLGALIDGEEGVLRGSTERAQRWVDRKALQIFAGKEVHTLQFRRPLFSVMDVIWKQIAKGGEQVVLSADTIQEILLSGSLQPMRFTDLRAQLDPCVTASDASEQGGGAVYSKGLSRSGIEEAPELMRGKDRDCRRLHRRVWPFGDEKVDITKVSKKELRTMLKRVPGLTGVVSGGGSPCQGLSRLSSERKHLGDPRSALFFQLVEKMKWIEELAAEMHMWCLSFVENVVVDDEDVAAMIEALGWTPILACSRHLSWVRRPRLYWCPVKLRPRVGVSFRSLVEVVMESETEPLELVLDKGWHWPWGEKEKEACEVMRCAAVGNAFHCGVVAALVNGWCAEMGVLEAISPREIQQAFYEVLKTDERTVEEEDDSEASHLDTAERVMESKVEEERAALRGKASLVLPVEQTTMDRDLPAYLVEQFLRRVEFRGSDVRLDVGTIYRPDCFPRAAIDVSRWKWAVSQENSYDVIIVDSSDPVGPAEKLFSKEFYVNAHRILKPGGVVCSQGECVWLNEGLIATMVKDYGACFASAEYASIQVPTYPSGQIGAFLARKATASGGEVSCRHPRREPEAMELRYYTPEMHAAAFALPAFLKRRLEVQATKKRRLSWD
;
A
#
# COMPACT_ATOMS: atom_id res chain seq x y z
N MET A 1 44.81 -21.76 3.50
CA MET A 1 43.52 -21.29 2.93
C MET A 1 42.80 -20.30 3.85
N ARG A 2 42.09 -20.69 4.93
CA ARG A 2 41.23 -19.76 5.73
C ARG A 2 41.82 -18.37 6.04
N ARG A 3 43.04 -18.28 6.59
CA ARG A 3 43.71 -16.99 6.87
C ARG A 3 43.89 -16.10 5.63
N VAL A 4 44.10 -16.71 4.45
CA VAL A 4 44.19 -16.00 3.16
C VAL A 4 42.80 -15.48 2.75
N GLY A 5 41.74 -16.29 2.90
CA GLY A 5 40.37 -15.84 2.63
C GLY A 5 39.95 -14.65 3.49
N LEU A 6 40.27 -14.68 4.79
CA LEU A 6 40.06 -13.55 5.71
C LEU A 6 40.83 -12.29 5.28
N LEU A 7 42.10 -12.43 4.90
CA LEU A 7 42.92 -11.30 4.42
C LEU A 7 42.41 -10.74 3.09
N VAL A 8 41.98 -11.59 2.16
CA VAL A 8 41.39 -11.18 0.87
C VAL A 8 40.08 -10.43 1.10
N TRP A 9 39.15 -10.95 1.90
CA TRP A 9 37.89 -10.27 2.19
C TRP A 9 38.09 -8.95 2.96
N HIS A 10 39.06 -8.88 3.88
CA HIS A 10 39.40 -7.62 4.54
C HIS A 10 39.99 -6.60 3.56
N PHE A 11 40.87 -7.03 2.64
CA PHE A 11 41.39 -6.18 1.58
C PHE A 11 40.28 -5.69 0.64
N LEU A 12 39.34 -6.56 0.24
CA LEU A 12 38.20 -6.19 -0.62
C LEU A 12 37.27 -5.19 0.05
N VAL A 13 36.90 -5.39 1.33
CA VAL A 13 36.05 -4.44 2.07
C VAL A 13 36.75 -3.09 2.25
N VAL A 14 38.01 -3.08 2.71
CA VAL A 14 38.76 -1.83 2.92
C VAL A 14 39.03 -1.12 1.60
N GLY A 15 39.34 -1.85 0.52
CA GLY A 15 39.49 -1.31 -0.83
C GLY A 15 38.20 -0.66 -1.34
N ALA A 16 37.06 -1.34 -1.22
CA ALA A 16 35.76 -0.82 -1.63
C ALA A 16 35.36 0.44 -0.82
N LEU A 17 35.55 0.45 0.50
CA LEU A 17 35.26 1.61 1.34
C LEU A 17 36.17 2.81 1.01
N ASN A 18 37.47 2.57 0.78
CA ASN A 18 38.40 3.63 0.37
C ASN A 18 38.10 4.15 -1.05
N PHE A 19 37.63 3.30 -1.96
CA PHE A 19 37.23 3.70 -3.31
C PHE A 19 35.97 4.58 -3.30
N LEU A 20 34.97 4.22 -2.49
CA LEU A 20 33.78 5.05 -2.26
C LEU A 20 34.16 6.39 -1.61
N TRP A 21 35.04 6.39 -0.62
CA TRP A 21 35.57 7.62 0.00
C TRP A 21 36.34 8.51 -0.99
N GLY A 22 37.06 7.90 -1.94
CA GLY A 22 37.73 8.59 -3.05
C GLY A 22 36.79 9.10 -4.15
N GLY A 23 35.48 9.17 -3.92
CA GLY A 23 34.49 9.62 -4.89
C GLY A 23 34.37 8.70 -6.11
N CYS A 24 34.60 7.40 -5.93
CA CYS A 24 34.74 6.41 -7.02
C CYS A 24 35.83 6.72 -8.04
N SER A 25 36.83 7.55 -7.67
CA SER A 25 37.99 7.86 -8.50
C SER A 25 39.22 7.06 -8.08
N GLY A 26 40.04 6.65 -9.05
CA GLY A 26 41.33 5.97 -8.79
C GLY A 26 42.43 6.89 -8.23
N SER A 27 42.10 8.13 -7.86
CA SER A 27 43.02 9.22 -7.53
C SER A 27 42.81 9.81 -6.12
N GLY A 28 41.97 9.19 -5.29
CA GLY A 28 41.73 9.65 -3.92
C GLY A 28 43.01 9.61 -3.05
N PRO A 29 43.23 10.59 -2.16
CA PRO A 29 44.47 10.69 -1.40
C PRO A 29 44.63 9.55 -0.38
N HIS A 30 45.57 8.64 -0.64
CA HIS A 30 46.04 7.67 0.35
C HIS A 30 46.81 8.38 1.47
N GLY A 31 46.11 8.82 2.50
CA GLY A 31 46.69 9.53 3.65
C GLY A 31 47.72 8.67 4.38
N SER A 32 49.00 9.00 4.22
CA SER A 32 50.16 8.35 4.85
C SER A 32 50.36 8.71 6.34
N GLY A 33 49.26 9.11 7.01
CA GLY A 33 49.28 9.54 8.42
C GLY A 33 49.40 8.38 9.41
N LEU A 34 49.84 8.72 10.63
CA LEU A 34 49.79 7.80 11.77
C LEU A 34 48.34 7.35 12.02
N ARG A 35 48.14 6.05 12.26
CA ARG A 35 46.81 5.49 12.55
C ARG A 35 46.24 6.12 13.83
N THR A 36 45.10 6.77 13.71
CA THR A 36 44.34 7.25 14.87
C THR A 36 43.72 6.06 15.60
N ALA A 37 43.48 6.18 16.91
CA ALA A 37 42.85 5.12 17.70
C ALA A 37 41.48 4.68 17.11
N ARG A 38 40.69 5.64 16.61
CA ARG A 38 39.42 5.37 15.90
C ARG A 38 39.61 4.65 14.56
N GLY A 39 40.71 4.90 13.83
CA GLY A 39 41.03 4.18 12.60
C GLY A 39 41.43 2.72 12.86
N GLU A 40 42.20 2.47 13.91
CA GLU A 40 42.53 1.11 14.36
C GLU A 40 41.25 0.36 14.80
N GLU A 41 40.39 1.02 15.59
CA GLU A 41 39.10 0.46 16.01
C GLU A 41 38.19 0.13 14.83
N ALA A 42 38.08 1.04 13.85
CA ALA A 42 37.30 0.80 12.62
C ALA A 42 37.84 -0.42 11.84
N SER A 43 39.17 -0.55 11.70
CA SER A 43 39.77 -1.73 11.08
C SER A 43 39.49 -3.02 11.87
N GLN A 44 39.49 -2.97 13.21
CA GLN A 44 39.12 -4.12 14.04
C GLN A 44 37.62 -4.49 13.91
N ARG A 45 36.72 -3.51 13.80
CA ARG A 45 35.29 -3.74 13.52
C ARG A 45 35.09 -4.40 12.15
N ILE A 46 35.78 -3.93 11.10
CA ILE A 46 35.77 -4.55 9.76
C ILE A 46 36.35 -5.98 9.81
N TRP A 47 37.46 -6.20 10.52
CA TRP A 47 38.05 -7.54 10.67
C TRP A 47 37.12 -8.53 11.40
N LYS A 48 36.36 -8.07 12.41
CA LYS A 48 35.32 -8.89 13.07
C LYS A 48 34.20 -9.28 12.10
N ALA A 49 33.71 -8.33 11.30
CA ALA A 49 32.66 -8.58 10.31
C ALA A 49 33.11 -9.57 9.21
N VAL A 50 34.30 -9.36 8.65
CA VAL A 50 34.93 -10.27 7.69
C VAL A 50 35.16 -11.66 8.29
N LYS A 51 35.54 -11.75 9.56
CA LYS A 51 35.67 -13.03 10.26
C LYS A 51 34.34 -13.77 10.36
N ALA A 52 33.27 -13.11 10.80
CA ALA A 52 31.94 -13.71 10.88
C ALA A 52 31.48 -14.24 9.50
N PHE A 53 31.62 -13.43 8.45
CA PHE A 53 31.27 -13.79 7.08
C PHE A 53 32.07 -14.99 6.54
N CYS A 54 33.39 -15.05 6.80
CA CYS A 54 34.25 -16.14 6.30
C CYS A 54 34.18 -17.43 7.13
N ASP A 55 33.66 -17.37 8.35
CA ASP A 55 33.58 -18.51 9.27
C ASP A 55 32.20 -19.19 9.28
N GLU A 56 31.20 -18.63 8.57
CA GLU A 56 29.84 -19.20 8.47
C GLU A 56 29.84 -20.58 7.79
N LYS A 57 29.08 -21.52 8.37
CA LYS A 57 28.91 -22.89 7.87
C LYS A 57 27.43 -23.17 7.65
N GLY A 58 27.06 -23.52 6.42
CA GLY A 58 25.71 -24.02 6.09
C GLY A 58 25.46 -25.43 6.63
N SER A 59 24.18 -25.77 6.82
CA SER A 59 23.73 -27.04 7.41
C SER A 59 23.70 -28.22 6.44
N LYS A 60 23.85 -28.00 5.12
CA LYS A 60 23.96 -29.04 4.09
C LYS A 60 25.37 -29.05 3.51
N THR A 61 25.99 -30.23 3.46
CA THR A 61 27.26 -30.61 2.82
C THR A 61 28.11 -29.50 2.18
N GLY A 62 28.92 -28.82 3.00
CA GLY A 62 29.99 -27.92 2.54
C GLY A 62 29.67 -26.43 2.64
N GLY A 63 30.61 -25.65 3.19
CA GLY A 63 30.55 -24.19 3.11
C GLY A 63 30.86 -23.68 1.69
N VAL A 64 30.57 -22.38 1.45
CA VAL A 64 30.74 -21.61 0.20
C VAL A 64 31.32 -22.40 -0.99
N PRO A 65 30.46 -22.85 -1.94
CA PRO A 65 30.90 -23.60 -3.11
C PRO A 65 32.01 -22.88 -3.88
N ARG A 66 33.12 -23.59 -4.12
CA ARG A 66 34.32 -22.98 -4.75
C ARG A 66 34.14 -22.66 -6.23
N THR A 67 33.15 -23.27 -6.89
CA THR A 67 32.78 -23.02 -8.29
C THR A 67 31.35 -23.53 -8.53
N PRO A 68 30.48 -22.81 -9.27
CA PRO A 68 29.20 -23.35 -9.73
C PRO A 68 29.40 -24.36 -10.88
N SER A 69 28.63 -25.44 -10.89
CA SER A 69 28.71 -26.51 -11.92
C SER A 69 27.34 -26.93 -12.47
N LEU A 70 26.35 -26.03 -12.45
CA LEU A 70 24.96 -26.28 -12.84
C LEU A 70 24.60 -25.57 -14.15
N ASP A 71 23.66 -26.15 -14.92
CA ASP A 71 23.10 -25.50 -16.12
C ASP A 71 21.93 -24.58 -15.76
N TRP A 72 22.26 -23.31 -15.58
CA TRP A 72 21.32 -22.25 -15.22
C TRP A 72 20.23 -21.98 -16.27
N ARG A 73 20.39 -22.40 -17.54
CA ARG A 73 19.35 -22.19 -18.56
C ARG A 73 18.12 -23.06 -18.31
N ALA A 74 18.32 -24.28 -17.81
CA ALA A 74 17.23 -25.19 -17.50
C ALA A 74 16.36 -24.68 -16.35
N GLU A 75 16.96 -24.24 -15.23
CA GLU A 75 16.23 -23.72 -14.08
C GLU A 75 15.44 -22.45 -14.40
N LEU A 76 16.10 -21.46 -15.03
CA LEU A 76 15.49 -20.16 -15.34
C LEU A 76 14.30 -20.25 -16.32
N SER A 77 14.21 -21.33 -17.12
CA SER A 77 13.08 -21.59 -18.02
C SER A 77 11.81 -22.10 -17.29
N ASN A 78 11.94 -22.68 -16.10
CA ASN A 78 10.81 -23.20 -15.32
C ASN A 78 10.15 -22.13 -14.43
N MET A 79 10.84 -21.00 -14.18
CA MET A 79 10.37 -19.92 -13.30
C MET A 79 9.58 -18.81 -14.01
N LYS A 80 8.32 -18.62 -13.60
CA LYS A 80 7.49 -17.45 -13.90
C LYS A 80 7.50 -16.44 -12.75
N LEU A 81 7.14 -15.19 -13.06
CA LEU A 81 6.76 -14.18 -12.08
C LEU A 81 5.23 -14.08 -12.01
N SER A 82 4.69 -13.83 -10.81
CA SER A 82 3.28 -13.47 -10.59
C SER A 82 3.04 -12.00 -10.93
N TYR A 83 1.76 -11.59 -10.98
CA TYR A 83 1.39 -10.18 -11.12
C TYR A 83 1.91 -9.26 -9.99
N GLN A 84 2.37 -9.83 -8.88
CA GLN A 84 2.94 -9.13 -7.72
C GLN A 84 4.48 -9.25 -7.66
N GLY A 85 5.12 -9.86 -8.66
CA GLY A 85 6.57 -10.04 -8.73
C GLY A 85 7.12 -11.24 -7.94
N GLU A 86 6.26 -12.11 -7.42
CA GLU A 86 6.67 -13.34 -6.74
C GLU A 86 7.04 -14.44 -7.74
N VAL A 87 7.95 -15.36 -7.39
CA VAL A 87 8.32 -16.47 -8.29
C VAL A 87 7.35 -17.65 -8.11
N VAL A 88 6.75 -18.11 -9.21
CA VAL A 88 5.78 -19.22 -9.24
C VAL A 88 6.13 -20.27 -10.29
N GLU A 89 5.86 -21.53 -9.95
CA GLU A 89 6.08 -22.70 -10.82
C GLU A 89 4.95 -22.88 -11.85
N LYS A 90 5.22 -23.65 -12.90
CA LYS A 90 4.29 -23.89 -14.01
C LYS A 90 3.44 -25.14 -13.76
N ALA A 91 2.12 -25.00 -13.80
CA ALA A 91 1.18 -26.13 -13.74
C ALA A 91 1.52 -27.21 -14.80
N ARG A 92 1.47 -28.48 -14.37
CA ARG A 92 1.80 -29.67 -15.16
C ARG A 92 0.52 -30.49 -15.46
N PRO A 93 0.46 -31.22 -16.58
CA PRO A 93 -0.51 -32.30 -16.76
C PRO A 93 -0.38 -33.35 -15.66
N LEU A 94 -1.49 -34.01 -15.35
CA LEU A 94 -1.60 -35.10 -14.38
C LEU A 94 -1.46 -36.45 -15.09
N THR A 95 -0.63 -37.32 -14.52
CA THR A 95 -0.58 -38.76 -14.76
C THR A 95 -0.72 -39.47 -13.41
N LEU A 96 -1.26 -40.69 -13.36
CA LEU A 96 -1.39 -41.41 -12.10
C LEU A 96 -0.01 -41.67 -11.47
N ALA A 97 0.96 -42.10 -12.27
CA ALA A 97 2.32 -42.43 -11.82
C ALA A 97 2.99 -41.27 -11.06
N GLN A 98 2.84 -40.03 -11.53
CA GLN A 98 3.46 -38.87 -10.90
C GLN A 98 2.73 -38.38 -9.63
N ILE A 99 1.42 -38.62 -9.48
CA ILE A 99 0.68 -38.18 -8.29
C ILE A 99 0.61 -39.21 -7.16
N LEU A 100 0.91 -40.50 -7.40
CA LEU A 100 0.80 -41.53 -6.36
C LEU A 100 1.63 -41.20 -5.11
N ASP A 101 2.89 -40.77 -5.28
CA ASP A 101 3.78 -40.30 -4.19
C ASP A 101 3.41 -38.89 -3.64
N GLY A 102 2.39 -38.26 -4.24
CA GLY A 102 1.76 -37.02 -3.83
C GLY A 102 0.49 -37.20 -3.01
N LEU A 103 -0.19 -38.35 -3.15
CA LEU A 103 -1.45 -38.71 -2.49
C LEU A 103 -1.21 -39.42 -1.13
N PRO A 104 -2.21 -39.48 -0.25
CA PRO A 104 -2.14 -40.28 0.97
C PRO A 104 -2.23 -41.79 0.64
N PRO A 105 -1.85 -42.68 1.59
CA PRO A 105 -2.19 -44.10 1.50
C PRO A 105 -3.71 -44.31 1.60
N VAL A 106 -4.16 -45.52 1.26
CA VAL A 106 -5.58 -45.85 1.04
C VAL A 106 -6.43 -45.64 2.30
N GLU A 107 -5.88 -46.01 3.45
CA GLU A 107 -6.50 -46.00 4.77
C GLU A 107 -6.46 -44.65 5.52
N PHE A 108 -6.09 -43.55 4.86
CA PHE A 108 -5.93 -42.23 5.49
C PHE A 108 -6.81 -41.11 4.92
N GLY A 109 -7.37 -41.24 3.72
CA GLY A 109 -8.30 -40.24 3.20
C GLY A 109 -9.67 -40.32 3.87
N ALA A 110 -10.30 -39.17 4.17
CA ALA A 110 -11.60 -39.08 4.84
C ALA A 110 -11.69 -39.86 6.18
N LYS A 111 -10.57 -39.98 6.90
CA LYS A 111 -10.45 -40.78 8.12
C LYS A 111 -11.18 -40.19 9.33
N ILE A 112 -11.35 -38.86 9.36
CA ILE A 112 -11.91 -38.12 10.50
C ILE A 112 -13.09 -37.29 10.02
N ASN A 113 -14.28 -37.55 10.55
CA ASN A 113 -15.45 -36.71 10.32
C ASN A 113 -15.18 -35.29 10.84
N LEU A 114 -15.07 -34.32 9.93
CA LEU A 114 -14.79 -32.93 10.25
C LEU A 114 -15.78 -32.35 11.28
N LEU A 115 -17.04 -32.78 11.22
CA LEU A 115 -18.10 -32.30 12.11
C LEU A 115 -17.92 -32.70 13.58
N ASP A 116 -17.02 -33.62 13.88
CA ASP A 116 -16.79 -34.07 15.26
C ASP A 116 -15.63 -33.32 15.95
N VAL A 117 -14.91 -32.45 15.23
CA VAL A 117 -13.76 -31.66 15.71
C VAL A 117 -14.02 -30.15 15.69
N VAL A 118 -14.76 -29.64 14.70
CA VAL A 118 -15.06 -28.21 14.55
C VAL A 118 -16.01 -27.68 15.63
N SER A 119 -16.03 -26.37 15.86
CA SER A 119 -16.97 -25.72 16.79
C SER A 119 -18.43 -25.82 16.30
N PRO A 120 -19.44 -25.66 17.19
CA PRO A 120 -20.86 -25.74 16.82
C PRO A 120 -21.26 -24.77 15.70
N GLU A 121 -20.69 -23.57 15.69
CA GLU A 121 -20.97 -22.52 14.71
C GLU A 121 -20.41 -22.89 13.32
N MET A 122 -19.20 -23.46 13.28
CA MET A 122 -18.62 -23.98 12.03
C MET A 122 -19.34 -25.28 11.58
N LYS A 123 -19.84 -26.09 12.52
CA LYS A 123 -20.66 -27.28 12.23
C LYS A 123 -21.96 -26.90 11.52
N GLU A 124 -22.60 -25.82 11.94
CA GLU A 124 -23.78 -25.26 11.27
C GLU A 124 -23.46 -24.77 9.85
N GLN A 125 -22.37 -24.02 9.66
CA GLN A 125 -21.92 -23.58 8.33
C GLN A 125 -21.56 -24.75 7.40
N LEU A 126 -20.91 -25.79 7.92
CA LEU A 126 -20.51 -26.97 7.14
C LEU A 126 -21.68 -27.92 6.83
N LEU A 127 -22.78 -27.85 7.58
CA LEU A 127 -24.00 -28.61 7.27
C LEU A 127 -24.88 -27.94 6.21
N ASN A 128 -24.72 -26.63 5.98
CA ASN A 128 -25.59 -25.82 5.12
C ASN A 128 -24.80 -25.13 3.97
N PRO A 129 -24.19 -25.88 3.03
CA PRO A 129 -23.44 -25.28 1.90
C PRO A 129 -24.30 -24.39 1.00
N GLU A 130 -25.61 -24.65 0.90
CA GLU A 130 -26.57 -23.83 0.15
C GLU A 130 -26.63 -22.40 0.70
N ALA A 131 -26.60 -22.22 2.02
CA ALA A 131 -26.61 -20.90 2.67
C ALA A 131 -25.27 -20.13 2.53
N LEU A 132 -24.26 -20.76 1.91
CA LEU A 132 -22.99 -20.14 1.56
C LEU A 132 -22.88 -19.83 0.06
N LEU A 133 -23.88 -20.16 -0.75
CA LEU A 133 -23.97 -19.64 -2.12
C LEU A 133 -24.07 -18.12 -2.10
N LEU A 134 -23.46 -17.50 -3.12
CA LEU A 134 -23.71 -16.11 -3.47
C LEU A 134 -25.02 -16.05 -4.27
N GLU A 135 -25.82 -15.00 -4.07
CA GLU A 135 -27.13 -14.86 -4.71
C GLU A 135 -27.25 -13.53 -5.47
N GLY A 136 -27.96 -13.58 -6.60
CA GLY A 136 -28.23 -12.40 -7.43
C GLY A 136 -26.95 -11.68 -7.83
N ASP A 137 -26.83 -10.42 -7.44
CA ASP A 137 -25.74 -9.53 -7.85
C ASP A 137 -24.41 -9.81 -7.13
N GLU A 138 -24.41 -10.67 -6.11
CA GLU A 138 -23.19 -11.20 -5.48
C GLU A 138 -22.54 -12.33 -6.32
N LEU A 139 -23.23 -12.88 -7.32
CA LEU A 139 -22.66 -13.92 -8.17
C LEU A 139 -21.63 -13.35 -9.16
N PRO A 140 -20.55 -14.09 -9.45
CA PRO A 140 -19.58 -13.68 -10.45
C PRO A 140 -20.23 -13.70 -11.83
N PRO A 141 -19.96 -12.70 -12.68
CA PRO A 141 -20.64 -12.54 -13.97
C PRO A 141 -20.42 -13.69 -14.96
N GLU A 142 -19.32 -14.43 -14.79
CA GLU A 142 -19.03 -15.69 -15.47
C GLU A 142 -18.39 -16.62 -14.45
N VAL A 143 -19.00 -17.78 -14.20
CA VAL A 143 -18.38 -18.80 -13.34
C VAL A 143 -17.18 -19.36 -14.11
N PRO A 144 -15.95 -19.33 -13.57
CA PRO A 144 -14.78 -19.82 -14.28
C PRO A 144 -14.97 -21.26 -14.76
N GLU A 145 -14.36 -21.62 -15.89
CA GLU A 145 -14.33 -23.01 -16.37
C GLU A 145 -12.95 -23.67 -16.17
N PRO A 146 -12.59 -24.08 -14.93
CA PRO A 146 -11.55 -25.05 -14.68
C PRO A 146 -11.58 -26.27 -15.61
N ARG A 147 -10.39 -26.78 -15.94
CA ARG A 147 -10.22 -27.95 -16.80
C ARG A 147 -9.56 -29.09 -16.04
N ILE A 148 -9.83 -30.32 -16.49
CA ILE A 148 -9.03 -31.48 -16.12
C ILE A 148 -7.78 -31.44 -17.00
N HIS A 149 -6.61 -31.24 -16.39
CA HIS A 149 -5.32 -31.30 -17.08
C HIS A 149 -4.79 -32.74 -17.13
N ALA A 150 -5.58 -33.68 -17.67
CA ALA A 150 -5.21 -35.08 -17.82
C ALA A 150 -5.76 -35.66 -19.14
N GLU A 151 -5.08 -36.65 -19.71
CA GLU A 151 -5.64 -37.45 -20.82
C GLU A 151 -6.78 -38.34 -20.32
N LYS A 152 -7.76 -38.69 -21.17
CA LYS A 152 -9.00 -39.37 -20.71
C LYS A 152 -8.72 -40.69 -19.96
N ASP A 153 -7.80 -41.51 -20.45
CA ASP A 153 -7.48 -42.79 -19.81
C ASP A 153 -6.62 -42.64 -18.55
N GLU A 154 -5.81 -41.58 -18.44
CA GLU A 154 -5.15 -41.22 -17.16
C GLU A 154 -6.19 -40.68 -16.17
N TRP A 155 -7.14 -39.87 -16.62
CA TRP A 155 -8.21 -39.35 -15.79
C TRP A 155 -9.03 -40.46 -15.15
N HIS A 156 -9.42 -41.50 -15.90
CA HIS A 156 -10.10 -42.67 -15.34
C HIS A 156 -9.29 -43.36 -14.22
N LYS A 157 -7.97 -43.52 -14.40
CA LYS A 157 -7.06 -44.12 -13.40
C LYS A 157 -6.93 -43.23 -12.16
N ILE A 158 -6.81 -41.92 -12.35
CA ILE A 158 -6.75 -40.90 -11.28
C ILE A 158 -8.05 -40.90 -10.49
N CYS A 159 -9.21 -40.82 -11.15
CA CYS A 159 -10.54 -40.94 -10.56
C CYS A 159 -10.67 -42.16 -9.65
N ARG A 160 -10.26 -43.34 -10.16
CA ARG A 160 -10.26 -44.58 -9.39
C ARG A 160 -9.34 -44.48 -8.17
N ALA A 161 -8.10 -44.04 -8.34
CA ALA A 161 -7.13 -43.96 -7.25
C ALA A 161 -7.53 -42.95 -6.16
N LEU A 162 -8.24 -41.86 -6.51
CA LEU A 162 -8.83 -40.91 -5.56
C LEU A 162 -10.05 -41.49 -4.84
N TYR A 163 -10.90 -42.24 -5.55
CA TYR A 163 -12.11 -42.87 -5.00
C TYR A 163 -11.75 -44.02 -4.03
N GLU A 164 -10.80 -44.89 -4.40
CA GLU A 164 -10.28 -45.95 -3.53
C GLU A 164 -9.67 -45.38 -2.22
N ARG A 165 -9.15 -44.15 -2.24
CA ARG A 165 -8.62 -43.41 -1.08
C ARG A 165 -9.70 -42.61 -0.32
N GLY A 166 -10.97 -42.68 -0.69
CA GLY A 166 -12.05 -41.89 -0.07
C GLY A 166 -11.96 -40.37 -0.26
N LEU A 167 -11.07 -39.87 -1.14
CA LEU A 167 -10.83 -38.43 -1.33
C LEU A 167 -11.93 -37.74 -2.14
N VAL A 168 -12.71 -38.53 -2.87
CA VAL A 168 -13.81 -38.07 -3.74
C VAL A 168 -14.98 -39.05 -3.69
N ARG A 169 -16.19 -38.56 -4.00
CA ARG A 169 -17.44 -39.32 -4.03
C ARG A 169 -18.14 -39.19 -5.38
N PRO A 170 -18.80 -40.24 -5.87
CA PRO A 170 -19.75 -40.14 -6.98
C PRO A 170 -20.84 -39.11 -6.69
N VAL A 171 -21.08 -38.22 -7.65
CA VAL A 171 -22.15 -37.23 -7.64
C VAL A 171 -22.91 -37.29 -8.98
N LYS A 172 -24.23 -37.12 -8.89
CA LYS A 172 -25.16 -37.11 -10.04
C LYS A 172 -25.67 -35.70 -10.33
N ASP A 173 -25.73 -34.85 -9.29
CA ASP A 173 -26.27 -33.49 -9.31
C ASP A 173 -25.19 -32.47 -8.92
N PHE A 174 -25.40 -31.21 -9.32
CA PHE A 174 -24.48 -30.08 -9.11
C PHE A 174 -25.28 -28.81 -8.81
N PRO A 175 -24.70 -27.80 -8.13
CA PRO A 175 -25.30 -26.48 -8.07
C PRO A 175 -25.46 -25.90 -9.49
N VAL A 176 -26.65 -25.39 -9.79
CA VAL A 176 -26.95 -24.68 -11.04
C VAL A 176 -27.39 -23.27 -10.69
N LEU A 177 -26.54 -22.29 -11.03
CA LEU A 177 -26.70 -20.88 -10.67
C LEU A 177 -26.90 -20.10 -11.97
N ASP A 178 -28.03 -19.41 -12.12
CA ASP A 178 -28.47 -18.74 -13.37
C ASP A 178 -28.35 -19.60 -14.65
N GLY A 179 -28.53 -20.92 -14.49
CA GLY A 179 -28.42 -21.89 -15.57
C GLY A 179 -26.99 -22.34 -15.92
N GLN A 180 -25.98 -21.86 -15.19
CA GLN A 180 -24.59 -22.34 -15.28
C GLN A 180 -24.35 -23.45 -14.24
N THR A 181 -23.80 -24.58 -14.67
CA THR A 181 -23.47 -25.71 -13.79
C THR A 181 -22.11 -25.48 -13.13
N VAL A 182 -22.06 -25.47 -11.80
CA VAL A 182 -20.82 -25.24 -11.04
C VAL A 182 -20.00 -26.54 -11.00
N VAL A 183 -18.99 -26.64 -11.87
CA VAL A 183 -18.09 -27.81 -11.97
C VAL A 183 -16.64 -27.39 -12.22
N ASN A 184 -15.72 -28.11 -11.58
CA ASN A 184 -14.33 -27.72 -11.35
C ASN A 184 -13.31 -28.60 -12.10
N GLY A 185 -12.02 -28.31 -11.91
CA GLY A 185 -10.92 -28.92 -12.66
C GLY A 185 -9.84 -29.53 -11.76
N ALA A 186 -8.73 -29.95 -12.35
CA ALA A 186 -7.58 -30.49 -11.62
C ALA A 186 -6.28 -30.33 -12.42
N PHE A 187 -5.16 -30.05 -11.73
CA PHE A 187 -3.82 -29.99 -12.33
C PHE A 187 -2.72 -30.43 -11.35
N GLY A 188 -1.52 -30.69 -11.90
CA GLY A 188 -0.34 -31.06 -11.14
C GLY A 188 0.58 -29.88 -10.83
N VAL A 189 1.20 -29.87 -9.65
CA VAL A 189 2.29 -28.96 -9.27
C VAL A 189 3.49 -29.77 -8.80
N ALA A 190 4.71 -29.41 -9.22
CA ALA A 190 5.90 -30.18 -8.87
C ALA A 190 6.17 -30.20 -7.35
N LYS A 191 6.71 -31.33 -6.89
CA LYS A 191 7.12 -31.55 -5.50
C LYS A 191 8.65 -31.47 -5.47
N SER A 192 9.17 -30.24 -5.37
CA SER A 192 10.60 -29.92 -5.49
C SER A 192 11.51 -30.93 -4.77
N GLY A 193 12.53 -31.42 -5.48
CA GLY A 193 13.46 -32.43 -4.99
C GLY A 193 12.93 -33.88 -4.92
N LYS A 194 11.71 -34.17 -5.38
CA LYS A 194 11.18 -35.54 -5.44
C LYS A 194 10.93 -36.03 -6.87
N VAL A 195 11.42 -37.24 -7.15
CA VAL A 195 11.15 -38.00 -8.37
C VAL A 195 10.54 -39.37 -8.04
N THR A 196 9.76 -39.91 -8.97
CA THR A 196 9.21 -41.28 -8.91
C THR A 196 10.34 -42.31 -9.09
N ALA A 197 10.04 -43.59 -8.87
CA ALA A 197 10.97 -44.69 -9.17
C ALA A 197 11.41 -44.74 -10.66
N GLU A 198 10.64 -44.11 -11.55
CA GLU A 198 10.91 -44.01 -12.99
C GLU A 198 11.65 -42.70 -13.37
N GLY A 199 12.03 -41.88 -12.38
CA GLY A 199 12.79 -40.65 -12.57
C GLY A 199 11.98 -39.41 -13.01
N GLN A 200 10.64 -39.49 -13.02
CA GLN A 200 9.76 -38.36 -13.35
C GLN A 200 9.54 -37.44 -12.14
N GLU A 201 9.30 -36.14 -12.34
CA GLU A 201 8.89 -35.22 -11.25
C GLU A 201 7.65 -35.74 -10.52
N VAL A 202 7.69 -35.86 -9.18
CA VAL A 202 6.48 -36.14 -8.39
C VAL A 202 5.59 -34.90 -8.38
N LEU A 203 4.29 -35.09 -8.58
CA LEU A 203 3.29 -34.03 -8.62
C LEU A 203 2.36 -34.07 -7.40
N ARG A 204 2.03 -32.90 -6.86
CA ARG A 204 0.85 -32.70 -6.00
C ARG A 204 -0.40 -32.62 -6.88
N PHE A 205 -1.45 -33.34 -6.53
CA PHE A 205 -2.77 -33.17 -7.12
C PHE A 205 -3.45 -31.94 -6.51
N ILE A 206 -3.78 -30.94 -7.34
CA ILE A 206 -4.51 -29.73 -6.94
C ILE A 206 -5.90 -29.76 -7.56
N PHE A 207 -6.92 -29.49 -6.75
CA PHE A 207 -8.28 -29.27 -7.23
C PHE A 207 -8.37 -27.82 -7.75
N ASP A 208 -8.66 -27.62 -9.03
CA ASP A 208 -8.87 -26.29 -9.61
C ASP A 208 -10.29 -25.83 -9.31
N LEU A 209 -10.50 -25.36 -8.08
CA LEU A 209 -11.81 -25.01 -7.52
C LEU A 209 -12.20 -23.56 -7.82
N ARG A 210 -11.67 -22.93 -8.88
CA ARG A 210 -12.00 -21.53 -9.24
C ARG A 210 -13.49 -21.31 -9.50
N ALA A 211 -14.23 -22.33 -9.95
CA ALA A 211 -15.69 -22.27 -10.09
C ALA A 211 -16.39 -22.21 -8.72
N SER A 212 -16.11 -23.16 -7.82
CA SER A 212 -16.68 -23.16 -6.46
C SER A 212 -16.26 -21.93 -5.66
N ASN A 213 -14.98 -21.55 -5.72
CA ASN A 213 -14.41 -20.41 -5.00
C ASN A 213 -15.00 -19.05 -5.41
N SER A 214 -15.54 -18.93 -6.63
CA SER A 214 -16.15 -17.69 -7.10
C SER A 214 -17.64 -17.58 -6.76
N VAL A 215 -18.33 -18.69 -6.44
CA VAL A 215 -19.78 -18.71 -6.16
C VAL A 215 -20.13 -19.01 -4.70
N LEU A 216 -19.13 -19.19 -3.84
CA LEU A 216 -19.29 -19.51 -2.42
C LEU A 216 -18.64 -18.46 -1.52
N ARG A 217 -19.39 -18.03 -0.50
CA ARG A 217 -18.89 -17.31 0.66
C ARG A 217 -17.84 -18.17 1.37
N VAL A 218 -16.69 -17.55 1.67
CA VAL A 218 -15.56 -18.24 2.32
C VAL A 218 -15.88 -18.49 3.80
N ILE A 219 -15.77 -19.73 4.25
CA ILE A 219 -15.75 -20.06 5.68
C ILE A 219 -14.38 -19.62 6.21
N GLU A 220 -14.32 -18.46 6.86
CA GLU A 220 -13.06 -17.89 7.38
C GLU A 220 -12.34 -18.84 8.34
N GLY A 221 -13.11 -19.57 9.16
CA GLY A 221 -12.60 -20.35 10.28
C GLY A 221 -11.59 -19.54 11.11
N ASP A 222 -10.44 -20.17 11.39
CA ASP A 222 -9.40 -19.56 12.22
C ASP A 222 -8.30 -18.90 11.38
N ILE A 223 -8.54 -18.54 10.11
CA ILE A 223 -7.53 -17.93 9.23
C ILE A 223 -6.89 -16.66 9.81
N LYS A 224 -7.62 -15.95 10.68
CA LYS A 224 -7.16 -14.76 11.42
C LYS A 224 -6.09 -15.07 12.48
N SER A 225 -6.03 -16.31 12.97
CA SER A 225 -5.01 -16.76 13.92
C SER A 225 -3.61 -16.88 13.30
N LEU A 226 -3.54 -17.23 12.01
CA LEU A 226 -2.30 -17.62 11.31
C LEU A 226 -1.17 -16.62 11.54
N THR A 227 -0.16 -17.08 12.27
CA THR A 227 1.02 -16.30 12.62
C THR A 227 2.13 -16.51 11.60
N GLY A 228 3.03 -15.54 11.46
CA GLY A 228 4.23 -15.65 10.62
C GLY A 228 5.48 -15.64 11.49
N ALA A 229 6.63 -16.08 10.96
CA ALA A 229 7.90 -16.15 11.70
C ALA A 229 8.26 -14.84 12.44
N ALA A 230 7.91 -13.67 11.88
CA ALA A 230 8.14 -12.38 12.50
C ALA A 230 7.45 -12.21 13.89
N ALA A 231 6.41 -12.97 14.21
CA ALA A 231 5.81 -12.96 15.55
C ALA A 231 6.73 -13.57 16.62
N PHE A 232 7.62 -14.51 16.25
CA PHE A 232 8.57 -15.13 17.17
C PHE A 232 9.65 -14.14 17.66
N GLN A 233 9.80 -12.99 17.01
CA GLN A 233 10.66 -11.88 17.47
C GLN A 233 10.23 -11.29 18.83
N ARG A 234 9.06 -11.67 19.34
CA ARG A 234 8.53 -11.28 20.65
C ARG A 234 8.90 -12.25 21.77
N ILE A 235 9.54 -13.38 21.45
CA ILE A 235 10.18 -14.24 22.45
C ILE A 235 11.50 -13.58 22.82
N VAL A 236 11.52 -12.94 24.00
CA VAL A 236 12.73 -12.35 24.59
C VAL A 236 13.33 -13.36 25.57
N LEU A 237 14.64 -13.54 25.48
CA LEU A 237 15.45 -14.41 26.33
C LEU A 237 16.39 -13.57 27.20
N GLU A 238 16.65 -14.04 28.41
CA GLU A 238 17.69 -13.54 29.31
C GLU A 238 19.03 -14.27 29.05
N ASP A 239 20.17 -13.74 29.51
CA ASP A 239 21.51 -14.27 29.16
C ASP A 239 21.75 -15.73 29.60
N SER A 240 21.00 -16.20 30.61
CA SER A 240 21.02 -17.58 31.11
C SER A 240 20.11 -18.54 30.34
N GLU A 241 19.19 -18.03 29.52
CA GLU A 241 18.16 -18.82 28.84
C GLU A 241 18.56 -19.27 27.44
N VAL A 242 17.90 -20.33 26.99
CA VAL A 242 17.91 -20.86 25.62
C VAL A 242 16.51 -21.36 25.25
N ILE A 243 16.28 -21.62 23.97
CA ILE A 243 15.06 -22.28 23.48
C ILE A 243 15.38 -23.72 23.07
N ARG A 244 14.49 -24.64 23.43
CA ARG A 244 14.34 -25.95 22.78
C ARG A 244 13.08 -25.93 21.91
N LEU A 245 13.18 -26.47 20.70
CA LEU A 245 12.12 -26.46 19.69
C LEU A 245 11.56 -27.86 19.51
N SER A 246 10.26 -27.96 19.73
CA SER A 246 9.49 -29.21 19.71
C SER A 246 8.29 -29.03 18.78
N GLY A 247 7.88 -30.06 18.05
CA GLY A 247 6.69 -30.01 17.18
C GLY A 247 6.70 -31.01 16.02
N ASP A 248 5.51 -31.41 15.59
CA ASP A 248 5.25 -32.33 14.48
C ASP A 248 4.62 -31.65 13.27
N ASP A 249 4.77 -32.30 12.12
CA ASP A 249 4.18 -31.96 10.82
C ASP A 249 3.19 -33.07 10.43
N LEU A 250 1.96 -32.70 10.09
CA LEU A 250 0.87 -33.66 9.81
C LEU A 250 0.91 -34.16 8.36
N VAL A 251 0.97 -35.49 8.20
CA VAL A 251 1.09 -36.11 6.86
C VAL A 251 -0.22 -35.97 6.11
N SER A 252 -0.18 -35.21 5.01
CA SER A 252 -1.33 -35.02 4.09
C SER A 252 -2.56 -34.43 4.78
N ALA A 253 -2.37 -33.57 5.79
CA ALA A 253 -3.38 -33.13 6.77
C ALA A 253 -4.78 -32.82 6.19
N PHE A 254 -4.85 -32.00 5.13
CA PHE A 254 -6.09 -31.63 4.45
C PHE A 254 -6.94 -32.85 4.03
N TYR A 255 -6.31 -33.92 3.55
CA TYR A 255 -7.00 -35.13 3.09
C TYR A 255 -7.51 -36.03 4.23
N LEU A 256 -7.10 -35.81 5.48
CA LEU A 256 -7.53 -36.61 6.63
C LEU A 256 -8.99 -36.33 7.02
N PHE A 257 -9.45 -35.09 6.81
CA PHE A 257 -10.73 -34.60 7.30
C PHE A 257 -11.81 -34.73 6.24
N GLU A 258 -12.76 -35.62 6.51
CA GLU A 258 -13.96 -35.89 5.73
C GLU A 258 -14.90 -34.67 5.73
N LEU A 259 -15.25 -34.18 4.55
CA LEU A 259 -16.32 -33.20 4.39
C LEU A 259 -17.71 -33.88 4.48
N PRO A 260 -18.72 -33.19 5.05
CA PRO A 260 -20.11 -33.63 4.98
C PRO A 260 -20.52 -33.93 3.53
N PRO A 261 -21.24 -35.03 3.23
CA PRO A 261 -21.58 -35.42 1.86
C PRO A 261 -22.28 -34.33 1.02
N VAL A 262 -23.00 -33.41 1.69
CA VAL A 262 -23.63 -32.23 1.05
C VAL A 262 -22.63 -31.30 0.33
N TRP A 263 -21.33 -31.33 0.66
CA TRP A 263 -20.30 -30.54 -0.04
C TRP A 263 -19.84 -31.15 -1.37
N SER A 264 -19.95 -32.47 -1.56
CA SER A 264 -19.40 -33.11 -2.75
C SER A 264 -20.01 -32.60 -4.07
N PRO A 265 -21.33 -32.32 -4.19
CA PRO A 265 -21.91 -31.63 -5.36
C PRO A 265 -21.29 -30.26 -5.63
N PHE A 266 -21.03 -29.46 -4.59
CA PHE A 266 -20.46 -28.11 -4.70
C PHE A 266 -18.98 -28.13 -5.07
N LEU A 267 -18.29 -29.24 -4.85
CA LEU A 267 -16.86 -29.45 -5.12
C LEU A 267 -16.66 -30.50 -6.22
N ALA A 268 -17.63 -30.63 -7.12
CA ALA A 268 -17.65 -31.55 -8.25
C ALA A 268 -16.62 -31.20 -9.33
N LEU A 269 -15.98 -32.23 -9.90
CA LEU A 269 -15.03 -32.14 -11.01
C LEU A 269 -15.72 -32.45 -12.34
N ARG A 270 -15.50 -31.59 -13.35
CA ARG A 270 -16.13 -31.61 -14.69
C ARG A 270 -15.83 -32.87 -15.52
N GLY A 271 -14.80 -33.63 -15.16
CA GLY A 271 -14.44 -34.86 -15.86
C GLY A 271 -15.30 -36.05 -15.43
N ALA A 272 -16.38 -36.32 -16.19
CA ALA A 272 -17.17 -37.54 -16.05
C ALA A 272 -16.30 -38.82 -16.13
N VAL A 273 -16.70 -39.86 -15.41
CA VAL A 273 -16.03 -41.16 -15.33
C VAL A 273 -17.06 -42.30 -15.36
N PRO A 274 -16.86 -43.36 -16.16
CA PRO A 274 -17.71 -44.54 -16.13
C PRO A 274 -17.69 -45.23 -14.76
N TRP A 275 -18.85 -45.69 -14.26
CA TRP A 275 -18.94 -46.43 -12.99
C TRP A 275 -17.96 -47.62 -12.94
N ARG A 276 -17.84 -48.33 -14.06
CA ARG A 276 -16.91 -49.47 -14.22
C ARG A 276 -15.44 -49.08 -14.10
N ALA A 277 -15.05 -47.84 -14.39
CA ALA A 277 -13.69 -47.36 -14.16
C ALA A 277 -13.40 -47.15 -12.66
N LEU A 278 -14.43 -46.87 -11.85
CA LEU A 278 -14.35 -46.84 -10.38
C LEU A 278 -14.45 -48.25 -9.74
N GLY A 279 -14.63 -49.30 -10.54
CA GLY A 279 -14.85 -50.67 -10.06
C GLY A 279 -16.30 -51.01 -9.67
N ILE A 280 -17.25 -50.12 -10.00
CA ILE A 280 -18.68 -50.29 -9.68
C ILE A 280 -19.42 -50.79 -10.93
N ASP A 281 -20.16 -51.89 -10.86
CA ASP A 281 -20.92 -52.43 -12.00
C ASP A 281 -22.31 -51.77 -12.15
N GLU A 282 -22.32 -50.44 -12.25
CA GLU A 282 -23.49 -49.66 -12.70
C GLU A 282 -23.35 -49.26 -14.18
N PRO A 283 -24.45 -49.12 -14.94
CA PRO A 283 -24.42 -48.61 -16.30
C PRO A 283 -24.28 -47.08 -16.33
N GLY A 284 -23.49 -46.55 -17.28
CA GLY A 284 -23.33 -45.12 -17.52
C GLY A 284 -22.10 -44.50 -16.84
N GLU A 285 -22.17 -43.19 -16.60
CA GLU A 285 -21.09 -42.37 -16.03
C GLU A 285 -21.57 -41.58 -14.81
N THR A 286 -20.64 -41.08 -14.01
CA THR A 286 -20.84 -40.19 -12.87
C THR A 286 -19.74 -39.12 -12.85
N HIS A 287 -19.91 -38.05 -12.08
CA HIS A 287 -18.84 -37.10 -11.80
C HIS A 287 -18.32 -37.33 -10.38
N LEU A 288 -17.14 -36.82 -10.06
CA LEU A 288 -16.53 -36.99 -8.74
C LEU A 288 -16.42 -35.64 -8.03
N GLY A 289 -17.00 -35.56 -6.83
CA GLY A 289 -16.89 -34.40 -5.94
C GLY A 289 -15.94 -34.64 -4.78
N ALA A 290 -15.26 -33.60 -4.32
CA ALA A 290 -14.37 -33.73 -3.17
C ALA A 290 -15.12 -34.24 -1.93
N ALA A 291 -14.51 -35.20 -1.23
CA ALA A 291 -15.04 -35.82 -0.01
C ALA A 291 -14.24 -35.44 1.25
N VAL A 292 -13.17 -34.65 1.06
CA VAL A 292 -12.21 -34.20 2.08
C VAL A 292 -11.87 -32.72 1.83
N LEU A 293 -11.24 -32.03 2.80
CA LEU A 293 -10.78 -30.66 2.58
C LEU A 293 -9.82 -30.59 1.37
N PRO A 294 -10.19 -29.94 0.25
CA PRO A 294 -9.41 -30.03 -0.97
C PRO A 294 -8.41 -28.87 -1.09
N MET A 295 -7.15 -29.20 -1.36
CA MET A 295 -6.13 -28.22 -1.72
C MET A 295 -6.54 -27.49 -3.01
N GLY A 296 -6.91 -26.21 -2.86
CA GLY A 296 -7.50 -25.37 -3.90
C GLY A 296 -8.76 -24.62 -3.46
N TRP A 297 -9.43 -25.04 -2.39
CA TRP A 297 -10.63 -24.37 -1.86
C TRP A 297 -10.26 -23.22 -0.92
N ASN A 298 -10.85 -22.04 -1.11
CA ASN A 298 -10.59 -20.85 -0.29
C ASN A 298 -10.84 -21.10 1.21
N SER A 299 -11.93 -21.80 1.54
CA SER A 299 -12.29 -22.13 2.93
C SER A 299 -11.37 -23.17 3.58
N ALA A 300 -10.71 -24.04 2.80
CA ALA A 300 -9.95 -25.17 3.36
C ALA A 300 -8.82 -24.71 4.30
N VAL A 301 -8.18 -23.57 4.01
CA VAL A 301 -7.09 -23.01 4.82
C VAL A 301 -7.62 -22.59 6.21
N GLY A 302 -8.75 -21.88 6.25
CA GLY A 302 -9.38 -21.42 7.49
C GLY A 302 -9.94 -22.55 8.34
N ILE A 303 -10.54 -23.56 7.69
CA ILE A 303 -11.06 -24.77 8.34
C ILE A 303 -9.91 -25.65 8.87
N MET A 304 -8.87 -25.92 8.08
CA MET A 304 -7.72 -26.72 8.51
C MET A 304 -7.02 -26.10 9.74
N GLN A 305 -6.82 -24.77 9.73
CA GLN A 305 -6.31 -24.05 10.90
C GLN A 305 -7.24 -24.20 12.11
N HIS A 306 -8.55 -24.09 11.93
CA HIS A 306 -9.52 -24.24 13.02
C HIS A 306 -9.48 -25.66 13.62
N VAL A 307 -9.53 -26.69 12.77
CA VAL A 307 -9.44 -28.10 13.17
C VAL A 307 -8.18 -28.36 13.99
N HIS A 308 -7.01 -27.91 13.52
CA HIS A 308 -5.77 -28.16 14.24
C HIS A 308 -5.69 -27.40 15.57
N ARG A 309 -6.24 -26.18 15.63
CA ARG A 309 -6.40 -25.44 16.90
C ARG A 309 -7.38 -26.12 17.85
N ARG A 310 -8.49 -26.70 17.37
CA ARG A 310 -9.40 -27.51 18.20
C ARG A 310 -8.69 -28.73 18.78
N LEU A 311 -7.90 -29.46 17.98
CA LEU A 311 -7.07 -30.59 18.44
C LEU A 311 -6.02 -30.18 19.49
N ALA A 312 -5.53 -28.94 19.46
CA ALA A 312 -4.65 -28.42 20.51
C ALA A 312 -5.40 -28.00 21.78
N LEU A 313 -6.54 -27.32 21.63
CA LEU A 313 -7.24 -26.64 22.73
C LEU A 313 -8.30 -27.49 23.46
N GLU A 314 -8.89 -28.50 22.80
CA GLU A 314 -9.82 -29.43 23.47
C GLU A 314 -9.10 -30.27 24.54
N GLY A 315 -9.81 -30.65 25.59
CA GLY A 315 -9.26 -31.51 26.64
C GLY A 315 -9.02 -32.95 26.15
N PRO A 316 -8.10 -33.69 26.80
CA PRO A 316 -7.85 -35.10 26.47
C PRO A 316 -9.10 -35.97 26.75
N PRO A 317 -9.33 -37.02 25.96
CA PRO A 317 -8.47 -37.54 24.88
C PRO A 317 -8.66 -36.84 23.52
N ARG A 318 -9.68 -35.98 23.37
CA ARG A 318 -10.02 -35.34 22.08
C ARG A 318 -9.04 -34.25 21.63
N GLY A 319 -8.32 -33.64 22.56
CA GLY A 319 -7.25 -32.69 22.26
C GLY A 319 -6.14 -32.69 23.30
N GLY A 320 -5.08 -31.91 23.04
CA GLY A 320 -3.93 -31.77 23.94
C GLY A 320 -4.19 -30.94 25.20
N GLY A 321 -5.30 -30.21 25.26
CA GLY A 321 -5.66 -29.28 26.34
C GLY A 321 -4.65 -28.14 26.53
N LEU A 322 -3.95 -27.74 25.46
CA LEU A 322 -2.87 -26.75 25.53
C LEU A 322 -3.44 -25.38 25.97
N PRO A 323 -2.76 -24.63 26.86
CA PRO A 323 -3.28 -23.35 27.31
C PRO A 323 -3.40 -22.34 26.16
N SER A 324 -4.62 -21.84 25.91
CA SER A 324 -4.89 -20.84 24.87
C SER A 324 -4.20 -19.49 25.10
N LEU A 325 -3.78 -19.22 26.34
CA LEU A 325 -2.98 -18.05 26.74
C LEU A 325 -1.49 -18.17 26.35
N LEU A 326 -1.02 -19.38 26.02
CA LEU A 326 0.33 -19.65 25.52
C LEU A 326 0.40 -19.64 23.98
N GLU A 327 -0.72 -19.45 23.29
CA GLU A 327 -0.79 -19.57 21.85
C GLU A 327 -0.35 -18.28 21.12
N ILE A 328 0.72 -18.37 20.33
CA ILE A 328 1.22 -17.27 19.50
C ILE A 328 0.34 -17.13 18.25
N ARG A 329 -0.49 -16.08 18.23
CA ARG A 329 -1.39 -15.77 17.10
C ARG A 329 -1.29 -14.31 16.62
N LYS A 330 -1.85 -14.06 15.44
CA LYS A 330 -1.94 -12.74 14.78
C LYS A 330 -3.13 -11.89 15.25
N ASP A 331 -4.19 -12.53 15.76
CA ASP A 331 -5.44 -11.94 16.24
C ASP A 331 -5.48 -11.72 17.77
N ALA A 332 -4.64 -12.43 18.53
CA ALA A 332 -4.53 -12.31 19.98
C ALA A 332 -3.38 -11.36 20.43
N PRO A 333 -3.38 -10.92 21.71
CA PRO A 333 -2.17 -10.49 22.39
C PRO A 333 -1.09 -11.59 22.34
N PHE A 334 0.19 -11.19 22.45
CA PHE A 334 1.26 -12.18 22.57
C PHE A 334 1.23 -12.82 23.98
N PRO A 335 1.53 -14.13 24.13
CA PRO A 335 1.57 -14.80 25.43
C PRO A 335 2.36 -14.04 26.49
N ALA A 336 1.78 -13.88 27.68
CA ALA A 336 2.47 -13.30 28.83
C ALA A 336 3.49 -14.31 29.41
N ARG A 337 4.68 -13.84 29.75
CA ARG A 337 5.80 -14.63 30.32
C ARG A 337 5.61 -14.85 31.83
N TYR A 338 5.98 -16.03 32.30
CA TYR A 338 5.93 -16.48 33.69
C TYR A 338 6.88 -17.69 33.88
N ASP A 339 7.02 -18.22 35.10
CA ASP A 339 7.91 -19.36 35.38
C ASP A 339 7.42 -20.65 34.68
N GLY A 340 8.21 -21.22 33.78
CA GLY A 340 7.77 -22.35 32.92
C GLY A 340 6.95 -21.90 31.69
N TRP A 341 7.26 -20.72 31.14
CA TRP A 341 6.61 -20.20 29.95
C TRP A 341 7.04 -20.96 28.69
N HIS A 342 6.12 -21.75 28.15
CA HIS A 342 6.34 -22.57 26.95
C HIS A 342 5.31 -22.21 25.86
N PRO A 343 5.45 -21.04 25.21
CA PRO A 343 4.51 -20.60 24.19
C PRO A 343 4.57 -21.50 22.94
N TRP A 344 3.46 -21.62 22.24
CA TRP A 344 3.30 -22.54 21.11
C TRP A 344 2.53 -21.89 19.95
N SER A 345 2.69 -22.42 18.74
CA SER A 345 2.03 -21.93 17.52
C SER A 345 1.65 -23.09 16.61
N ILE A 346 0.52 -22.94 15.92
CA ILE A 346 0.06 -23.84 14.87
C ILE A 346 -0.10 -23.07 13.57
N TYR A 347 0.39 -23.65 12.48
CA TYR A 347 0.27 -23.11 11.13
C TYR A 347 -0.13 -24.24 10.18
N LEU A 348 -1.43 -24.38 9.94
CA LEU A 348 -2.05 -25.39 9.08
C LEU A 348 -1.73 -26.82 9.53
N ASP A 349 -0.73 -27.46 8.92
CA ASP A 349 -0.24 -28.81 9.18
C ASP A 349 1.01 -28.84 10.08
N ASP A 350 1.67 -27.70 10.32
CA ASP A 350 2.89 -27.60 11.13
C ASP A 350 2.62 -27.07 12.56
N THR A 351 3.37 -27.60 13.52
CA THR A 351 3.33 -27.18 14.94
C THR A 351 4.70 -26.79 15.45
N THR A 352 4.76 -25.81 16.34
CA THR A 352 6.02 -25.42 17.01
C THR A 352 5.72 -24.98 18.44
N VAL A 353 6.35 -25.65 19.40
CA VAL A 353 6.43 -25.31 20.82
C VAL A 353 7.81 -24.73 21.07
N PHE A 354 7.87 -23.63 21.81
CA PHE A 354 9.08 -22.93 22.21
C PHE A 354 9.30 -23.14 23.70
N GLU A 355 10.16 -24.09 24.06
CA GLU A 355 10.50 -24.35 25.45
C GLU A 355 11.62 -23.39 25.85
N VAL A 356 11.25 -22.23 26.41
CA VAL A 356 12.19 -21.30 27.05
C VAL A 356 12.66 -21.93 28.35
N LEU A 357 13.98 -22.13 28.49
CA LEU A 357 14.60 -22.90 29.55
C LEU A 357 15.92 -22.27 29.99
N GLU A 358 16.22 -22.37 31.29
CA GLU A 358 17.56 -22.17 31.84
C GLU A 358 18.56 -23.11 31.15
N ARG A 359 19.73 -22.59 30.73
CA ARG A 359 20.71 -23.34 29.92
C ARG A 359 21.15 -24.66 30.57
N GLN A 360 21.27 -24.70 31.91
CA GLN A 360 21.61 -25.91 32.66
C GLN A 360 20.53 -27.00 32.57
N VAL A 361 19.25 -26.62 32.50
CA VAL A 361 18.12 -27.55 32.33
C VAL A 361 18.05 -28.00 30.87
N ALA A 362 18.25 -27.07 29.93
CA ALA A 362 18.19 -27.31 28.50
C ALA A 362 19.28 -28.24 27.95
N GLU A 363 20.37 -28.49 28.69
CA GLU A 363 21.34 -29.55 28.38
C GLU A 363 20.78 -30.97 28.65
N SER A 364 19.89 -31.12 29.65
CA SER A 364 19.31 -32.42 30.04
C SER A 364 18.10 -32.87 29.21
N LEU A 365 17.52 -31.97 28.40
CA LEU A 365 16.30 -32.19 27.61
C LEU A 365 16.54 -32.24 26.08
N VAL A 366 17.80 -32.38 25.65
CA VAL A 366 18.15 -32.39 24.22
C VAL A 366 17.67 -33.67 23.55
N GLY A 367 16.72 -33.55 22.61
CA GLY A 367 16.18 -34.66 21.83
C GLY A 367 14.86 -35.25 22.36
N GLU A 368 14.42 -34.85 23.55
CA GLU A 368 13.12 -35.24 24.13
C GLU A 368 12.01 -34.30 23.65
N PRO A 369 10.75 -34.77 23.46
CA PRO A 369 9.65 -33.93 23.04
C PRO A 369 9.04 -33.11 24.19
N ALA A 370 8.58 -31.89 23.91
CA ALA A 370 7.84 -31.08 24.88
C ALA A 370 6.61 -31.81 25.45
N GLU A 371 6.26 -31.56 26.72
CA GLU A 371 4.99 -32.05 27.29
C GLU A 371 3.78 -31.64 26.44
N ALA A 372 3.78 -30.40 25.93
CA ALA A 372 2.75 -29.90 25.02
C ALA A 372 2.70 -30.67 23.69
N GLN A 373 3.86 -31.09 23.17
CA GLN A 373 3.96 -31.91 21.96
C GLN A 373 3.45 -33.34 22.22
N GLU A 374 3.84 -33.97 23.34
CA GLU A 374 3.31 -35.29 23.71
C GLU A 374 1.79 -35.29 23.89
N ARG A 375 1.25 -34.26 24.55
CA ARG A 375 -0.19 -34.11 24.78
C ARG A 375 -0.95 -33.99 23.47
N LEU A 376 -0.38 -33.28 22.51
CA LEU A 376 -0.93 -33.16 21.16
C LEU A 376 -0.77 -34.47 20.36
N ARG A 377 0.35 -35.20 20.51
CA ARG A 377 0.54 -36.55 19.96
C ARG A 377 -0.50 -37.55 20.48
N ARG A 378 -0.84 -37.53 21.77
CA ARG A 378 -1.92 -38.37 22.34
C ARG A 378 -3.28 -38.06 21.73
N ALA A 379 -3.55 -36.81 21.35
CA ALA A 379 -4.75 -36.46 20.59
C ALA A 379 -4.67 -36.93 19.13
N TYR A 380 -3.51 -36.79 18.47
CA TYR A 380 -3.30 -37.35 17.12
C TYR A 380 -3.52 -38.87 17.10
N GLU A 381 -3.03 -39.60 18.10
CA GLU A 381 -3.23 -41.04 18.26
C GLU A 381 -4.72 -41.40 18.44
N PHE A 382 -5.45 -40.66 19.28
CA PHE A 382 -6.89 -40.82 19.48
C PHE A 382 -7.70 -40.65 18.17
N TRP A 383 -7.35 -39.67 17.34
CA TRP A 383 -7.99 -39.44 16.03
C TRP A 383 -7.33 -40.25 14.88
N GLY A 384 -6.27 -41.02 15.15
CA GLY A 384 -5.53 -41.78 14.13
C GLY A 384 -4.79 -40.93 13.09
N ILE A 385 -4.42 -39.70 13.42
CA ILE A 385 -3.73 -38.73 12.56
C ILE A 385 -2.26 -39.15 12.36
N PRO A 386 -1.79 -39.32 11.10
CA PRO A 386 -0.38 -39.59 10.82
C PRO A 386 0.47 -38.31 10.92
N ARG A 387 1.65 -38.44 11.54
CA ARG A 387 2.65 -37.37 11.69
C ARG A 387 3.97 -37.76 11.04
N SER A 388 4.77 -36.79 10.60
CA SER A 388 5.98 -37.02 9.82
C SER A 388 7.23 -37.10 10.70
N ASP A 389 7.63 -38.31 11.11
CA ASP A 389 8.83 -38.51 11.95
C ASP A 389 10.11 -37.90 11.34
N ALA A 390 10.25 -37.93 10.01
CA ALA A 390 11.40 -37.32 9.32
C ALA A 390 11.42 -35.78 9.31
N LYS A 391 10.35 -35.13 9.81
CA LYS A 391 10.26 -33.67 10.03
C LYS A 391 10.03 -33.30 11.50
N ALA A 392 9.78 -34.27 12.36
CA ALA A 392 9.46 -34.02 13.76
C ALA A 392 10.67 -33.39 14.47
N LEU A 393 10.41 -32.33 15.22
CA LEU A 393 11.36 -31.73 16.15
C LEU A 393 11.03 -32.25 17.55
N ASN A 394 12.02 -32.75 18.26
CA ASN A 394 11.93 -33.10 19.68
C ASN A 394 13.09 -32.36 20.37
N GLY A 395 12.81 -31.32 21.16
CA GLY A 395 13.80 -30.65 22.00
C GLY A 395 15.04 -30.13 21.25
N VAL A 396 14.92 -29.70 20.00
CA VAL A 396 16.09 -29.32 19.17
C VAL A 396 16.51 -27.87 19.40
N ALA A 397 17.81 -27.60 19.41
CA ALA A 397 18.31 -26.24 19.54
C ALA A 397 18.12 -25.38 18.27
N ARG A 398 17.97 -25.99 17.08
CA ARG A 398 17.98 -25.31 15.77
C ARG A 398 16.99 -25.94 14.78
N ALA A 399 16.15 -25.13 14.15
CA ALA A 399 15.23 -25.58 13.09
C ALA A 399 14.82 -24.43 12.14
N GLU A 400 14.36 -24.75 10.92
CA GLU A 400 13.67 -23.78 10.05
C GLU A 400 12.16 -23.93 10.20
N ARG A 401 11.46 -22.86 10.59
CA ARG A 401 10.00 -22.78 10.71
C ARG A 401 9.46 -21.55 9.99
N LEU A 402 8.39 -21.72 9.22
CA LEU A 402 7.74 -20.65 8.46
C LEU A 402 8.71 -19.83 7.56
N GLY A 403 9.78 -20.45 7.06
CA GLY A 403 10.81 -19.82 6.23
C GLY A 403 11.90 -19.05 6.98
N ALA A 404 11.92 -19.11 8.31
CA ALA A 404 12.97 -18.54 9.16
C ALA A 404 13.72 -19.64 9.92
N LEU A 405 15.04 -19.56 9.93
CA LEU A 405 15.90 -20.33 10.81
C LEU A 405 15.81 -19.74 12.23
N ILE A 406 15.41 -20.57 13.19
CA ILE A 406 15.46 -20.33 14.62
C ILE A 406 16.70 -21.03 15.17
N ASP A 407 17.49 -20.31 15.96
CA ASP A 407 18.63 -20.80 16.70
C ASP A 407 18.44 -20.49 18.19
N GLY A 408 17.87 -21.46 18.91
CA GLY A 408 17.51 -21.33 20.32
C GLY A 408 18.70 -21.31 21.27
N GLU A 409 19.88 -21.76 20.84
CA GLU A 409 21.08 -21.74 21.68
C GLU A 409 21.72 -20.35 21.74
N GLU A 410 21.69 -19.64 20.60
CA GLU A 410 22.28 -18.30 20.43
C GLU A 410 21.22 -17.17 20.53
N GLY A 411 19.93 -17.52 20.64
CA GLY A 411 18.80 -16.57 20.67
C GLY A 411 18.53 -15.86 19.34
N VAL A 412 18.82 -16.49 18.20
CA VAL A 412 18.79 -15.84 16.87
C VAL A 412 17.63 -16.33 16.00
N LEU A 413 16.91 -15.39 15.38
CA LEU A 413 15.91 -15.64 14.33
C LEU A 413 16.35 -14.94 13.02
N ARG A 414 16.46 -15.68 11.92
CA ARG A 414 16.88 -15.12 10.61
C ARG A 414 16.26 -15.83 9.40
N GLY A 415 16.30 -15.19 8.23
CA GLY A 415 15.85 -15.82 6.98
C GLY A 415 16.80 -16.92 6.48
N SER A 416 16.25 -17.93 5.79
CA SER A 416 17.03 -19.06 5.24
C SER A 416 17.88 -18.67 4.02
N THR A 417 19.14 -19.11 4.00
CA THR A 417 20.16 -18.67 3.03
C THR A 417 20.06 -19.34 1.65
N GLU A 418 19.25 -20.39 1.48
CA GLU A 418 19.06 -21.06 0.18
C GLU A 418 18.39 -20.14 -0.88
N ARG A 419 17.83 -19.00 -0.48
CA ARG A 419 17.07 -18.09 -1.35
C ARG A 419 17.91 -17.03 -2.11
N ALA A 420 19.25 -17.00 -1.99
CA ALA A 420 20.12 -15.92 -2.53
C ALA A 420 21.22 -16.37 -3.52
N GLN A 421 21.15 -15.94 -4.81
CA GLN A 421 22.13 -16.26 -5.89
C GLN A 421 22.14 -15.26 -7.09
N ARG A 422 23.25 -15.24 -7.86
CA ARG A 422 23.60 -14.45 -9.08
C ARG A 422 23.98 -15.44 -10.25
N TRP A 423 24.11 -15.19 -11.58
CA TRP A 423 24.40 -14.05 -12.49
C TRP A 423 23.74 -14.25 -13.89
N VAL A 424 23.26 -13.21 -14.62
CA VAL A 424 22.15 -13.43 -15.58
C VAL A 424 21.80 -12.35 -16.66
N ASP A 425 20.94 -12.76 -17.63
CA ASP A 425 19.96 -12.06 -18.52
C ASP A 425 19.33 -10.75 -17.97
N ARG A 426 18.77 -9.81 -18.76
CA ARG A 426 18.08 -8.61 -18.21
C ARG A 426 17.00 -8.97 -17.18
N LYS A 427 16.17 -9.98 -17.46
CA LYS A 427 15.15 -10.57 -16.55
C LYS A 427 15.72 -10.81 -15.16
N ALA A 428 17.02 -11.05 -15.08
CA ALA A 428 17.64 -11.63 -13.92
C ALA A 428 18.95 -10.94 -13.47
N LEU A 429 19.42 -9.90 -14.18
CA LEU A 429 20.04 -8.71 -13.58
C LEU A 429 19.03 -7.98 -12.68
N GLN A 430 17.73 -8.05 -13.02
CA GLN A 430 16.63 -7.67 -12.12
C GLN A 430 16.51 -8.64 -10.92
N ILE A 431 16.56 -9.96 -11.12
CA ILE A 431 16.61 -10.96 -10.02
C ILE A 431 17.84 -10.74 -9.12
N PHE A 432 19.00 -10.44 -9.72
CA PHE A 432 20.19 -9.98 -9.00
C PHE A 432 19.83 -8.76 -8.16
N ALA A 433 19.37 -7.66 -8.77
CA ALA A 433 19.11 -6.41 -8.06
C ALA A 433 18.08 -6.59 -6.93
N GLY A 434 17.00 -7.36 -7.13
CA GLY A 434 16.02 -7.68 -6.08
C GLY A 434 16.59 -8.50 -4.91
N LYS A 435 17.45 -9.49 -5.19
CA LYS A 435 18.16 -10.24 -4.13
C LYS A 435 19.20 -9.38 -3.42
N GLU A 436 19.86 -8.48 -4.14
CA GLU A 436 20.79 -7.51 -3.55
C GLU A 436 20.04 -6.54 -2.63
N VAL A 437 18.93 -5.93 -3.08
CA VAL A 437 18.02 -5.07 -2.28
C VAL A 437 17.66 -5.74 -0.94
N HIS A 438 17.27 -7.02 -0.97
CA HIS A 438 16.92 -7.78 0.23
C HIS A 438 18.08 -7.96 1.23
N THR A 439 19.33 -7.89 0.78
CA THR A 439 20.51 -7.93 1.69
C THR A 439 21.06 -6.55 2.02
N LEU A 440 20.89 -5.55 1.14
CA LEU A 440 21.29 -4.17 1.37
C LEU A 440 20.37 -3.46 2.38
N GLN A 441 19.14 -3.95 2.60
CA GLN A 441 18.23 -3.43 3.63
C GLN A 441 18.84 -3.44 5.05
N PHE A 442 19.71 -4.43 5.35
CA PHE A 442 20.43 -4.53 6.62
C PHE A 442 21.57 -3.51 6.77
N ARG A 443 21.85 -2.71 5.73
CA ARG A 443 22.81 -1.61 5.78
C ARG A 443 22.47 -0.52 4.74
N ARG A 444 21.30 0.12 4.90
CA ARG A 444 20.72 1.06 3.90
C ARG A 444 21.69 2.03 3.18
N PRO A 445 22.72 2.64 3.80
CA PRO A 445 23.68 3.48 3.07
C PRO A 445 24.39 2.78 1.89
N LEU A 446 24.48 1.44 1.89
CA LEU A 446 25.07 0.65 0.80
C LEU A 446 24.22 0.60 -0.47
N PHE A 447 22.97 1.09 -0.49
CA PHE A 447 22.20 1.22 -1.75
C PHE A 447 22.83 2.19 -2.75
N SER A 448 23.71 3.09 -2.28
CA SER A 448 24.49 4.03 -3.10
C SER A 448 25.38 3.36 -4.16
N VAL A 449 25.68 2.06 -4.04
CA VAL A 449 26.59 1.33 -4.96
C VAL A 449 25.88 0.67 -6.15
N MET A 450 24.63 1.03 -6.44
CA MET A 450 23.74 0.36 -7.42
C MET A 450 23.20 1.30 -8.52
N ASP A 451 23.71 2.53 -8.62
CA ASP A 451 23.23 3.58 -9.51
C ASP A 451 23.31 3.18 -10.99
N VAL A 452 24.48 2.74 -11.44
CA VAL A 452 24.71 2.27 -12.81
C VAL A 452 23.90 1.00 -13.08
N ILE A 453 23.79 0.08 -12.14
CA ILE A 453 23.00 -1.15 -12.26
C ILE A 453 21.53 -0.81 -12.52
N TRP A 454 20.93 0.12 -11.77
CA TRP A 454 19.58 0.60 -12.02
C TRP A 454 19.46 1.31 -13.38
N LYS A 455 20.42 2.18 -13.72
CA LYS A 455 20.48 2.85 -15.03
C LYS A 455 20.59 1.88 -16.21
N GLN A 456 21.25 0.73 -16.06
CA GLN A 456 21.26 -0.31 -17.10
C GLN A 456 19.96 -1.12 -17.15
N ILE A 457 19.34 -1.43 -16.00
CA ILE A 457 18.02 -2.09 -15.95
C ILE A 457 16.94 -1.22 -16.64
N ALA A 458 17.02 0.11 -16.48
CA ALA A 458 16.08 1.07 -17.04
C ALA A 458 16.15 1.20 -18.58
N LYS A 459 17.30 0.99 -19.22
CA LYS A 459 17.52 1.22 -20.67
C LYS A 459 16.72 0.31 -21.62
N GLY A 460 16.12 -0.78 -21.13
CA GLY A 460 15.34 -1.69 -21.97
C GLY A 460 16.14 -2.84 -22.59
N GLY A 461 15.55 -3.51 -23.60
CA GLY A 461 16.11 -4.69 -24.28
C GLY A 461 15.86 -6.03 -23.56
N GLU A 462 16.26 -7.13 -24.21
CA GLU A 462 16.29 -8.48 -23.61
C GLU A 462 17.67 -8.80 -22.98
N GLN A 463 18.76 -8.29 -23.56
CA GLN A 463 20.12 -8.48 -23.06
C GLN A 463 20.72 -7.15 -22.61
N VAL A 464 21.44 -7.17 -21.47
CA VAL A 464 22.20 -6.03 -20.95
C VAL A 464 23.68 -6.26 -21.22
N VAL A 465 24.32 -5.33 -21.93
CA VAL A 465 25.79 -5.29 -22.04
C VAL A 465 26.34 -4.74 -20.72
N LEU A 466 27.06 -5.58 -19.97
CA LEU A 466 27.70 -5.19 -18.72
C LEU A 466 28.88 -4.25 -19.01
N SER A 467 28.65 -2.93 -18.90
CA SER A 467 29.71 -1.93 -18.99
C SER A 467 30.70 -2.04 -17.81
N ALA A 468 31.90 -1.48 -17.96
CA ALA A 468 32.93 -1.50 -16.92
C ALA A 468 32.40 -0.96 -15.58
N ASP A 469 31.63 0.13 -15.61
CA ASP A 469 31.03 0.76 -14.43
C ASP A 469 29.96 -0.14 -13.78
N THR A 470 29.20 -0.88 -14.59
CA THR A 470 28.24 -1.88 -14.09
C THR A 470 28.95 -3.04 -13.41
N ILE A 471 30.06 -3.52 -13.99
CA ILE A 471 30.91 -4.56 -13.41
C ILE A 471 31.58 -4.04 -12.12
N GLN A 472 31.98 -2.77 -12.09
CA GLN A 472 32.54 -2.11 -10.91
C GLN A 472 31.54 -2.05 -9.75
N GLU A 473 30.31 -1.60 -9.98
CA GLU A 473 29.24 -1.65 -8.97
C GLU A 473 28.92 -3.08 -8.51
N ILE A 474 28.86 -4.03 -9.45
CA ILE A 474 28.70 -5.47 -9.20
C ILE A 474 29.79 -6.02 -8.24
N LEU A 475 31.03 -5.57 -8.42
CA LEU A 475 32.19 -5.95 -7.62
C LEU A 475 32.27 -5.18 -6.29
N LEU A 476 31.90 -3.90 -6.24
CA LEU A 476 31.79 -3.12 -4.99
C LEU A 476 30.70 -3.72 -4.10
N SER A 477 29.51 -3.91 -4.66
CA SER A 477 28.39 -4.63 -4.05
C SER A 477 28.85 -5.97 -3.49
N GLY A 478 29.49 -6.82 -4.30
CA GLY A 478 30.04 -8.11 -3.86
C GLY A 478 31.08 -7.98 -2.74
N SER A 479 32.04 -7.08 -2.87
CA SER A 479 33.12 -6.83 -1.90
C SER A 479 32.60 -6.36 -0.54
N LEU A 480 31.47 -5.65 -0.53
CA LEU A 480 30.83 -5.12 0.67
C LEU A 480 29.85 -6.09 1.33
N GLN A 481 29.73 -7.34 0.86
CA GLN A 481 28.88 -8.37 1.50
C GLN A 481 29.14 -8.54 3.02
N PRO A 482 30.39 -8.58 3.53
CA PRO A 482 30.65 -8.64 4.97
C PRO A 482 30.12 -7.44 5.78
N MET A 483 29.76 -6.33 5.12
CA MET A 483 29.24 -5.11 5.77
C MET A 483 27.71 -5.01 5.77
N ARG A 484 27.00 -6.03 5.24
CA ARG A 484 25.53 -6.07 5.12
C ARG A 484 24.84 -6.57 6.39
N PHE A 485 25.17 -5.94 7.52
CA PHE A 485 24.58 -6.29 8.81
C PHE A 485 24.25 -5.05 9.63
N THR A 486 23.12 -5.15 10.33
CA THR A 486 22.80 -4.30 11.48
C THR A 486 23.53 -4.87 12.68
N ASP A 487 24.37 -4.09 13.34
CA ASP A 487 24.89 -4.46 14.65
C ASP A 487 23.81 -4.15 15.68
N LEU A 488 23.08 -5.19 16.13
CA LEU A 488 22.00 -5.04 17.12
C LEU A 488 22.52 -4.72 18.53
N ARG A 489 23.84 -4.80 18.76
CA ARG A 489 24.51 -4.34 19.99
C ARG A 489 25.16 -2.96 19.82
N ALA A 490 25.00 -2.32 18.66
CA ALA A 490 25.34 -0.90 18.53
C ALA A 490 24.39 -0.09 19.40
N GLN A 491 24.94 0.51 20.46
CA GLN A 491 24.23 1.52 21.23
C GLN A 491 23.74 2.61 20.26
N LEU A 492 22.49 3.03 20.43
CA LEU A 492 21.97 4.21 19.73
C LEU A 492 22.85 5.40 20.13
N ASP A 493 23.64 5.93 19.20
CA ASP A 493 24.27 7.22 19.40
C ASP A 493 23.11 8.22 19.59
N PRO A 494 23.13 9.10 20.61
CA PRO A 494 22.13 10.16 20.75
C PRO A 494 21.96 10.98 19.45
N CYS A 495 23.00 10.99 18.60
CA CYS A 495 23.02 11.42 17.20
C CYS A 495 22.01 10.65 16.30
N VAL A 496 20.73 11.01 16.36
CA VAL A 496 19.70 10.62 15.39
C VAL A 496 20.03 11.25 14.03
N THR A 497 20.42 10.43 13.05
CA THR A 497 20.67 10.88 11.67
C THR A 497 19.43 10.72 10.78
N ALA A 498 19.10 11.75 9.99
CA ALA A 498 18.09 11.68 8.93
C ALA A 498 18.74 12.01 7.57
N SER A 499 18.43 11.26 6.52
CA SER A 499 19.07 11.40 5.20
C SER A 499 18.08 11.28 4.06
N ASP A 500 18.25 12.10 3.03
CA ASP A 500 17.44 12.15 1.82
C ASP A 500 18.34 12.19 0.55
N ALA A 501 17.82 11.79 -0.60
CA ALA A 501 18.59 11.60 -1.82
C ALA A 501 17.85 12.05 -3.10
N SER A 502 18.61 12.64 -4.03
CA SER A 502 18.16 13.15 -5.32
C SER A 502 19.08 12.68 -6.46
N GLU A 503 18.66 12.89 -7.70
CA GLU A 503 19.43 12.53 -8.91
C GLU A 503 20.83 13.17 -9.01
N GLN A 504 21.11 14.22 -8.23
CA GLN A 504 22.40 14.93 -8.21
C GLN A 504 23.19 14.77 -6.90
N GLY A 505 22.68 13.98 -5.95
CA GLY A 505 23.33 13.73 -4.66
C GLY A 505 22.35 13.56 -3.50
N GLY A 506 22.85 13.09 -2.36
CA GLY A 506 22.08 12.94 -1.13
C GLY A 506 22.75 13.60 0.07
N GLY A 507 21.94 14.10 1.00
CA GLY A 507 22.37 14.79 2.21
C GLY A 507 21.95 14.03 3.46
N ALA A 508 22.67 14.24 4.56
CA ALA A 508 22.31 13.73 5.88
C ALA A 508 22.50 14.82 6.95
N VAL A 509 21.47 15.02 7.77
CA VAL A 509 21.52 15.82 9.00
C VAL A 509 21.58 14.90 10.21
N TYR A 510 21.95 15.44 11.37
CA TYR A 510 21.79 14.74 12.64
C TYR A 510 21.41 15.69 13.77
N SER A 511 20.69 15.17 14.77
CA SER A 511 20.42 15.82 16.05
C SER A 511 20.83 14.91 17.20
N LYS A 512 21.30 15.47 18.32
CA LYS A 512 21.67 14.70 19.53
C LYS A 512 20.56 14.57 20.58
N GLY A 513 19.35 15.01 20.25
CA GLY A 513 18.18 14.93 21.12
C GLY A 513 16.96 15.60 20.51
N LEU A 514 15.91 15.73 21.31
CA LEU A 514 14.78 16.62 21.03
C LEU A 514 15.09 18.02 21.59
N SER A 515 14.58 19.07 20.94
CA SER A 515 14.56 20.43 21.50
C SER A 515 13.65 20.50 22.74
N ARG A 516 13.68 21.60 23.49
CA ARG A 516 12.79 21.79 24.66
C ARG A 516 11.31 21.68 24.26
N SER A 517 10.88 22.40 23.21
CA SER A 517 9.54 22.22 22.65
C SER A 517 9.32 20.79 22.13
N GLY A 518 10.32 20.17 21.50
CA GLY A 518 10.24 18.77 21.05
C GLY A 518 10.02 17.76 22.18
N ILE A 519 10.42 18.06 23.42
CA ILE A 519 10.15 17.26 24.63
C ILE A 519 8.74 17.55 25.16
N GLU A 520 8.29 18.80 25.10
CA GLU A 520 6.99 19.26 25.61
C GLU A 520 5.81 18.91 24.66
N GLU A 521 6.04 18.97 23.35
CA GLU A 521 5.10 18.58 22.29
C GLU A 521 4.99 17.06 22.11
N ALA A 522 6.10 16.31 22.30
CA ALA A 522 6.13 14.88 22.03
C ALA A 522 5.01 14.08 22.72
N PRO A 523 4.60 14.35 23.98
CA PRO A 523 3.45 13.72 24.62
C PRO A 523 2.09 13.98 23.95
N GLU A 524 1.84 15.18 23.40
CA GLU A 524 0.61 15.44 22.63
C GLU A 524 0.68 14.72 21.27
N LEU A 525 1.80 14.87 20.57
CA LEU A 525 2.09 14.22 19.29
C LEU A 525 2.17 12.67 19.37
N MET A 526 2.36 12.08 20.55
CA MET A 526 2.22 10.63 20.84
C MET A 526 0.76 10.20 21.04
N ARG A 527 -0.14 11.11 21.44
CA ARG A 527 -1.57 10.87 21.67
C ARG A 527 -2.44 11.21 20.43
N GLY A 528 -1.85 11.84 19.42
CA GLY A 528 -2.53 12.42 18.26
C GLY A 528 -3.17 11.45 17.26
N LYS A 529 -4.49 11.26 17.34
CA LYS A 529 -5.36 11.09 16.15
C LYS A 529 -5.88 12.46 15.71
N ASP A 530 -4.94 13.34 15.35
CA ASP A 530 -4.84 14.58 16.13
C ASP A 530 -6.10 15.48 16.16
N ARG A 531 -6.52 15.79 17.39
CA ARG A 531 -7.67 16.65 17.72
C ARG A 531 -7.23 18.10 17.92
N ASP A 532 -5.95 18.31 18.20
CA ASP A 532 -5.35 19.53 18.71
C ASP A 532 -4.75 20.37 17.59
N CYS A 533 -4.22 19.77 16.52
CA CYS A 533 -4.05 20.47 15.23
C CYS A 533 -5.39 21.07 14.74
N ARG A 534 -6.50 20.34 14.95
CA ARG A 534 -7.87 20.80 14.67
C ARG A 534 -8.44 21.76 15.73
N ARG A 535 -7.85 21.84 16.93
CA ARG A 535 -8.19 22.81 17.99
C ARG A 535 -7.46 24.13 17.76
N LEU A 536 -6.17 24.10 17.41
CA LEU A 536 -5.35 25.26 17.03
C LEU A 536 -5.95 26.00 15.82
N HIS A 537 -6.20 25.28 14.72
CA HIS A 537 -6.77 25.89 13.51
C HIS A 537 -8.15 26.53 13.75
N ARG A 538 -8.93 26.03 14.73
CA ARG A 538 -10.22 26.61 15.17
C ARG A 538 -10.10 27.64 16.30
N ARG A 539 -8.96 27.73 17.01
CA ARG A 539 -8.69 28.77 18.00
C ARG A 539 -8.25 30.06 17.30
N VAL A 540 -7.35 29.95 16.33
CA VAL A 540 -6.81 31.09 15.59
C VAL A 540 -7.74 31.53 14.45
N TRP A 541 -8.42 30.59 13.77
CA TRP A 541 -9.47 30.90 12.78
C TRP A 541 -10.81 30.24 13.17
N PRO A 542 -11.58 30.83 14.11
CA PRO A 542 -12.83 30.27 14.64
C PRO A 542 -13.97 30.05 13.62
N PHE A 543 -13.79 30.51 12.38
CA PHE A 543 -14.75 30.35 11.27
C PHE A 543 -14.19 29.57 10.06
N GLY A 544 -13.02 28.94 10.19
CA GLY A 544 -12.36 28.20 9.11
C GLY A 544 -12.96 26.79 8.87
N ASP A 545 -13.70 26.62 7.77
CA ASP A 545 -14.09 25.30 7.26
C ASP A 545 -12.91 24.62 6.55
N GLU A 546 -12.61 23.36 6.88
CA GLU A 546 -11.58 22.54 6.23
C GLU A 546 -12.19 21.52 5.26
N LYS A 547 -11.57 21.36 4.08
CA LYS A 547 -11.92 20.36 3.07
C LYS A 547 -10.66 19.61 2.64
N VAL A 548 -10.66 18.29 2.80
CA VAL A 548 -9.51 17.40 2.50
C VAL A 548 -9.42 16.98 1.02
N ASP A 549 -10.35 17.44 0.19
CA ASP A 549 -10.50 17.04 -1.20
C ASP A 549 -11.11 18.20 -2.00
N ILE A 550 -10.35 18.73 -2.95
CA ILE A 550 -10.73 19.90 -3.75
C ILE A 550 -11.87 19.60 -4.75
N THR A 551 -12.04 18.34 -5.16
CA THR A 551 -13.16 17.93 -6.04
C THR A 551 -14.50 18.04 -5.33
N LYS A 552 -14.51 17.94 -4.00
CA LYS A 552 -15.68 18.01 -3.11
C LYS A 552 -15.97 19.43 -2.60
N VAL A 553 -15.31 20.46 -3.15
CA VAL A 553 -15.60 21.88 -2.87
C VAL A 553 -16.56 22.40 -3.94
N SER A 554 -17.76 22.85 -3.55
CA SER A 554 -18.74 23.43 -4.48
C SER A 554 -18.79 24.97 -4.45
N LYS A 555 -19.12 25.61 -5.58
CA LYS A 555 -19.36 27.08 -5.65
C LYS A 555 -20.46 27.53 -4.67
N LYS A 556 -21.42 26.66 -4.34
CA LYS A 556 -22.47 26.94 -3.34
C LYS A 556 -21.86 27.06 -1.93
N GLU A 557 -20.99 26.15 -1.53
CA GLU A 557 -20.31 26.21 -0.23
C GLU A 557 -19.36 27.40 -0.13
N LEU A 558 -18.60 27.68 -1.19
CA LEU A 558 -17.76 28.89 -1.26
C LEU A 558 -18.59 30.17 -1.09
N ARG A 559 -19.74 30.29 -1.78
CA ARG A 559 -20.68 31.42 -1.60
C ARG A 559 -21.26 31.47 -0.18
N THR A 560 -21.47 30.33 0.47
CA THR A 560 -21.89 30.28 1.87
C THR A 560 -20.76 30.73 2.80
N MET A 561 -19.51 30.29 2.61
CA MET A 561 -18.36 30.68 3.42
C MET A 561 -18.10 32.18 3.35
N LEU A 562 -18.07 32.77 2.15
CA LEU A 562 -17.90 34.23 1.97
C LEU A 562 -19.02 35.02 2.67
N LYS A 563 -20.26 34.51 2.67
CA LYS A 563 -21.41 35.13 3.35
C LYS A 563 -21.45 34.91 4.87
N ARG A 564 -20.55 34.11 5.47
CA ARG A 564 -20.47 33.96 6.94
C ARG A 564 -19.72 35.08 7.64
N VAL A 565 -18.93 35.89 6.92
CA VAL A 565 -18.10 36.95 7.50
C VAL A 565 -18.73 38.31 7.19
N PRO A 566 -19.35 38.99 8.18
CA PRO A 566 -19.92 40.33 7.96
C PRO A 566 -18.82 41.35 7.65
N GLY A 567 -19.05 42.23 6.68
CA GLY A 567 -18.10 43.28 6.30
C GLY A 567 -16.87 42.79 5.53
N LEU A 568 -16.85 41.54 5.03
CA LEU A 568 -15.75 41.01 4.23
C LEU A 568 -15.62 41.77 2.89
N THR A 569 -14.52 42.50 2.71
CA THR A 569 -14.27 43.35 1.52
C THR A 569 -13.49 42.65 0.41
N GLY A 570 -12.87 41.50 0.67
CA GLY A 570 -12.03 40.81 -0.31
C GLY A 570 -11.67 39.37 0.01
N VAL A 571 -10.98 38.74 -0.95
CA VAL A 571 -10.52 37.35 -0.89
C VAL A 571 -9.09 37.23 -1.42
N VAL A 572 -8.25 36.46 -0.72
CA VAL A 572 -6.99 35.92 -1.26
C VAL A 572 -7.17 34.43 -1.50
N SER A 573 -6.83 33.97 -2.70
CA SER A 573 -7.03 32.60 -3.17
C SER A 573 -5.69 32.04 -3.69
N GLY A 574 -5.01 31.24 -2.86
CA GLY A 574 -3.72 30.64 -3.19
C GLY A 574 -3.77 29.11 -3.18
N GLY A 575 -2.96 28.46 -4.02
CA GLY A 575 -2.82 27.00 -4.03
C GLY A 575 -1.76 26.47 -4.98
N GLY A 576 -1.59 25.15 -5.02
CA GLY A 576 -0.68 24.44 -5.93
C GLY A 576 -1.17 23.02 -6.24
N SER A 577 -0.39 22.25 -7.00
CA SER A 577 -0.74 20.87 -7.37
C SER A 577 0.31 19.85 -6.91
N PRO A 578 -0.11 18.63 -6.46
CA PRO A 578 0.81 17.61 -5.99
C PRO A 578 1.96 17.32 -6.96
N CYS A 579 3.19 17.54 -6.49
CA CYS A 579 4.34 17.71 -7.37
C CYS A 579 4.91 16.40 -7.99
N GLN A 580 4.45 15.22 -7.56
CA GLN A 580 5.14 13.95 -7.85
C GLN A 580 5.03 13.46 -9.31
N GLY A 581 4.02 13.91 -10.06
CA GLY A 581 3.92 13.65 -11.51
C GLY A 581 4.72 14.65 -12.37
N LEU A 582 4.98 15.84 -11.81
CA LEU A 582 5.50 17.04 -12.46
C LEU A 582 6.98 17.33 -12.14
N SER A 583 7.47 16.81 -11.01
CA SER A 583 8.83 17.04 -10.53
C SER A 583 9.85 16.34 -11.42
N ARG A 584 10.84 17.09 -11.90
CA ARG A 584 11.94 16.60 -12.75
C ARG A 584 12.78 15.46 -12.15
N LEU A 585 12.59 15.11 -10.86
CA LEU A 585 13.24 14.03 -10.12
C LEU A 585 12.47 12.69 -10.12
N SER A 586 11.31 12.61 -10.78
CA SER A 586 10.57 11.36 -10.97
C SER A 586 11.00 10.68 -12.27
N SER A 587 11.18 9.35 -12.23
CA SER A 587 11.54 8.52 -13.40
C SER A 587 10.33 8.01 -14.20
N GLU A 588 9.14 8.01 -13.60
CA GLU A 588 7.87 7.65 -14.25
C GLU A 588 6.96 8.88 -14.35
N ARG A 589 7.50 9.97 -14.92
CA ARG A 589 6.76 11.23 -15.06
C ARG A 589 5.56 11.02 -15.96
N LYS A 590 4.38 11.40 -15.46
CA LYS A 590 3.14 11.48 -16.23
C LYS A 590 2.70 12.93 -16.44
N HIS A 591 3.51 13.90 -16.01
CA HIS A 591 3.27 15.33 -16.18
C HIS A 591 1.92 15.73 -15.57
N LEU A 592 1.21 16.71 -16.12
CA LEU A 592 -0.20 16.99 -15.78
C LEU A 592 -1.16 15.80 -16.01
N GLY A 593 -0.72 14.70 -16.63
CA GLY A 593 -1.43 13.43 -16.76
C GLY A 593 -1.25 12.44 -15.58
N ASP A 594 -0.47 12.76 -14.55
CA ASP A 594 -0.58 12.05 -13.26
C ASP A 594 -1.92 12.41 -12.61
N PRO A 595 -2.79 11.45 -12.22
CA PRO A 595 -4.14 11.75 -11.70
C PRO A 595 -4.18 12.67 -10.47
N ARG A 596 -3.05 12.82 -9.77
CA ARG A 596 -2.91 13.59 -8.54
C ARG A 596 -2.34 14.98 -8.85
N SER A 597 -1.42 15.09 -9.82
CA SER A 597 -0.98 16.38 -10.37
C SER A 597 -2.08 17.06 -11.22
N ALA A 598 -2.92 16.28 -11.90
CA ALA A 598 -4.10 16.73 -12.65
C ALA A 598 -5.12 17.54 -11.80
N LEU A 599 -5.06 17.44 -10.47
CA LEU A 599 -5.83 18.29 -9.55
C LEU A 599 -5.53 19.79 -9.73
N PHE A 600 -4.44 20.15 -10.41
CA PHE A 600 -4.20 21.50 -10.93
C PHE A 600 -5.44 22.08 -11.64
N PHE A 601 -6.08 21.34 -12.56
CA PHE A 601 -7.24 21.86 -13.30
C PHE A 601 -8.48 22.06 -12.41
N GLN A 602 -8.61 21.25 -11.34
CA GLN A 602 -9.65 21.46 -10.33
C GLN A 602 -9.39 22.73 -9.50
N LEU A 603 -8.12 23.02 -9.18
CA LEU A 603 -7.73 24.29 -8.54
C LEU A 603 -8.07 25.50 -9.43
N VAL A 604 -7.72 25.45 -10.72
CA VAL A 604 -8.04 26.48 -11.71
C VAL A 604 -9.56 26.75 -11.76
N GLU A 605 -10.39 25.71 -11.78
CA GLU A 605 -11.84 25.84 -11.74
C GLU A 605 -12.33 26.52 -10.44
N LYS A 606 -11.82 26.07 -9.27
CA LYS A 606 -12.27 26.63 -7.98
C LYS A 606 -11.82 28.08 -7.79
N MET A 607 -10.66 28.46 -8.34
CA MET A 607 -10.20 29.86 -8.36
C MET A 607 -11.11 30.75 -9.19
N LYS A 608 -11.48 30.33 -10.41
CA LYS A 608 -12.45 31.05 -11.25
C LYS A 608 -13.80 31.19 -10.55
N TRP A 609 -14.26 30.16 -9.84
CA TRP A 609 -15.47 30.28 -9.00
C TRP A 609 -15.32 31.29 -7.85
N ILE A 610 -14.14 31.42 -7.23
CA ILE A 610 -13.91 32.42 -6.17
C ILE A 610 -13.88 33.84 -6.75
N GLU A 611 -13.24 34.04 -7.90
CA GLU A 611 -13.21 35.32 -8.63
C GLU A 611 -14.63 35.77 -9.02
N GLU A 612 -15.42 34.87 -9.61
CA GLU A 612 -16.83 35.11 -9.93
C GLU A 612 -17.65 35.47 -8.69
N LEU A 613 -17.44 34.79 -7.56
CA LEU A 613 -18.16 35.07 -6.31
C LEU A 613 -17.74 36.39 -5.67
N ALA A 614 -16.46 36.76 -5.73
CA ALA A 614 -15.97 38.04 -5.27
C ALA A 614 -16.57 39.17 -6.11
N ALA A 615 -16.61 39.02 -7.45
CA ALA A 615 -17.26 39.96 -8.35
C ALA A 615 -18.78 40.08 -8.10
N GLU A 616 -19.49 38.96 -7.92
CA GLU A 616 -20.91 38.92 -7.51
C GLU A 616 -21.18 39.66 -6.19
N MET A 617 -20.20 39.74 -5.29
CA MET A 617 -20.31 40.33 -3.96
C MET A 617 -19.64 41.71 -3.85
N HIS A 618 -19.17 42.29 -4.97
CA HIS A 618 -18.45 43.58 -5.03
C HIS A 618 -17.19 43.64 -4.17
N MET A 619 -16.45 42.53 -4.13
CA MET A 619 -15.23 42.33 -3.34
C MET A 619 -13.98 42.35 -4.23
N TRP A 620 -12.84 42.77 -3.68
CA TRP A 620 -11.55 42.57 -4.37
C TRP A 620 -11.09 41.10 -4.27
N CYS A 621 -10.40 40.59 -5.30
CA CYS A 621 -9.92 39.21 -5.32
C CYS A 621 -8.48 39.13 -5.83
N LEU A 622 -7.60 38.52 -5.05
CA LEU A 622 -6.24 38.16 -5.46
C LEU A 622 -6.13 36.64 -5.56
N SER A 623 -6.04 36.12 -6.79
CA SER A 623 -5.75 34.71 -7.04
C SER A 623 -4.30 34.49 -7.43
N PHE A 624 -3.68 33.40 -6.98
CA PHE A 624 -2.39 32.94 -7.49
C PHE A 624 -2.21 31.42 -7.36
N VAL A 625 -1.40 30.83 -8.25
CA VAL A 625 -0.99 29.42 -8.18
C VAL A 625 0.52 29.33 -8.03
N GLU A 626 0.99 28.35 -7.24
CA GLU A 626 2.39 28.01 -7.01
C GLU A 626 2.65 26.56 -7.46
N ASN A 627 3.78 26.29 -8.12
CA ASN A 627 4.25 24.92 -8.40
C ASN A 627 5.80 24.83 -8.46
N VAL A 628 6.31 23.60 -8.37
CA VAL A 628 7.72 23.27 -8.66
C VAL A 628 8.13 23.75 -10.07
N VAL A 629 9.44 23.84 -10.31
CA VAL A 629 9.95 24.01 -11.69
C VAL A 629 9.66 22.72 -12.47
N VAL A 630 8.67 22.81 -13.35
CA VAL A 630 8.19 21.72 -14.24
C VAL A 630 8.85 21.80 -15.61
N ASP A 631 8.57 20.85 -16.50
CA ASP A 631 9.04 20.87 -17.90
C ASP A 631 8.25 21.92 -18.72
N ASP A 632 8.87 22.52 -19.74
CA ASP A 632 8.36 23.76 -20.37
C ASP A 632 6.98 23.57 -21.04
N GLU A 633 6.64 22.34 -21.44
CA GLU A 633 5.32 21.93 -21.94
C GLU A 633 4.24 21.99 -20.85
N ASP A 634 4.55 21.58 -19.61
CA ASP A 634 3.65 21.76 -18.46
C ASP A 634 3.51 23.26 -18.14
N VAL A 635 4.58 24.06 -18.23
CA VAL A 635 4.48 25.52 -18.04
C VAL A 635 3.53 26.14 -19.06
N ALA A 636 3.61 25.74 -20.33
CA ALA A 636 2.70 26.19 -21.38
C ALA A 636 1.24 25.78 -21.11
N ALA A 637 0.99 24.53 -20.70
CA ALA A 637 -0.35 24.05 -20.34
C ALA A 637 -0.93 24.75 -19.09
N MET A 638 -0.09 25.10 -18.11
CA MET A 638 -0.50 25.88 -16.94
C MET A 638 -0.83 27.35 -17.33
N ILE A 639 -0.08 27.95 -18.26
CA ILE A 639 -0.39 29.26 -18.86
C ILE A 639 -1.72 29.21 -19.63
N GLU A 640 -1.95 28.18 -20.45
CA GLU A 640 -3.19 27.97 -21.23
C GLU A 640 -4.42 27.89 -20.30
N ALA A 641 -4.33 27.13 -19.20
CA ALA A 641 -5.43 26.94 -18.26
C ALA A 641 -5.75 28.17 -17.39
N LEU A 642 -4.72 28.91 -16.95
CA LEU A 642 -4.86 30.08 -16.08
C LEU A 642 -5.08 31.40 -16.85
N GLY A 643 -4.50 31.53 -18.04
CA GLY A 643 -4.40 32.80 -18.78
C GLY A 643 -3.35 33.76 -18.22
N TRP A 644 -2.49 33.31 -17.30
CA TRP A 644 -1.49 34.12 -16.59
C TRP A 644 -0.08 33.66 -16.95
N THR A 645 0.87 34.58 -17.05
CA THR A 645 2.30 34.26 -17.20
C THR A 645 2.94 34.04 -15.84
N PRO A 646 3.72 32.97 -15.62
CA PRO A 646 4.41 32.77 -14.36
C PRO A 646 5.56 33.76 -14.17
N ILE A 647 5.91 33.99 -12.91
CA ILE A 647 7.24 34.44 -12.48
C ILE A 647 7.96 33.29 -11.77
N LEU A 648 9.28 33.24 -11.90
CA LEU A 648 10.15 32.36 -11.13
C LEU A 648 10.67 33.15 -9.92
N ALA A 649 10.34 32.69 -8.72
CA ALA A 649 10.92 33.24 -7.49
C ALA A 649 11.60 32.11 -6.69
N CYS A 650 12.61 32.46 -5.89
CA CYS A 650 13.40 31.48 -5.16
C CYS A 650 13.62 31.92 -3.73
N SER A 651 13.39 31.02 -2.77
CA SER A 651 13.60 31.32 -1.35
C SER A 651 15.06 31.66 -0.99
N ARG A 652 16.04 31.37 -1.87
CA ARG A 652 17.47 31.68 -1.66
C ARG A 652 17.81 33.16 -1.49
N HIS A 653 16.85 34.05 -1.78
CA HIS A 653 17.03 35.51 -1.70
C HIS A 653 16.54 36.07 -0.35
N LEU A 654 15.74 35.29 0.37
CA LEU A 654 15.21 35.59 1.70
C LEU A 654 15.80 34.66 2.78
N SER A 655 16.17 33.42 2.42
CA SER A 655 16.56 32.34 3.34
C SER A 655 17.78 31.57 2.83
N TRP A 656 18.49 30.87 3.72
CA TRP A 656 19.54 29.90 3.39
C TRP A 656 19.02 28.70 2.58
N VAL A 657 17.69 28.53 2.44
CA VAL A 657 17.06 27.45 1.67
C VAL A 657 16.78 27.88 0.23
N ARG A 658 17.39 27.20 -0.75
CA ARG A 658 17.13 27.37 -2.19
C ARG A 658 16.02 26.44 -2.70
N ARG A 659 14.77 26.90 -2.66
CA ARG A 659 13.66 26.31 -3.43
C ARG A 659 13.18 27.28 -4.51
N PRO A 660 13.55 27.08 -5.79
CA PRO A 660 12.95 27.81 -6.90
C PRO A 660 11.55 27.26 -7.17
N ARG A 661 10.56 28.14 -7.29
CA ARG A 661 9.17 27.82 -7.59
C ARG A 661 8.60 28.81 -8.62
N LEU A 662 7.67 28.33 -9.42
CA LEU A 662 6.93 29.12 -10.39
C LEU A 662 5.62 29.61 -9.76
N TYR A 663 5.28 30.88 -9.99
CA TYR A 663 4.07 31.52 -9.46
C TYR A 663 3.29 32.21 -10.57
N TRP A 664 2.03 31.83 -10.76
CA TRP A 664 1.11 32.42 -11.72
C TRP A 664 0.14 33.34 -10.99
N CYS A 665 -0.03 34.58 -11.44
CA CYS A 665 -0.95 35.57 -10.89
C CYS A 665 -1.41 36.53 -12.01
N PRO A 666 -2.69 36.99 -12.05
CA PRO A 666 -3.12 37.99 -13.03
C PRO A 666 -2.49 39.37 -12.77
N VAL A 667 -2.06 39.64 -11.53
CA VAL A 667 -1.49 40.93 -11.13
C VAL A 667 -0.01 40.97 -11.45
N LYS A 668 0.40 41.88 -12.34
CA LYS A 668 1.80 42.07 -12.71
C LYS A 668 2.54 42.88 -11.64
N LEU A 669 3.35 42.18 -10.84
CA LEU A 669 4.27 42.77 -9.88
C LEU A 669 5.28 43.70 -10.58
N ARG A 670 5.57 44.87 -10.00
CA ARG A 670 6.58 45.81 -10.51
C ARG A 670 7.82 45.87 -9.62
N PRO A 671 8.99 46.27 -10.16
CA PRO A 671 10.16 46.57 -9.34
C PRO A 671 9.86 47.63 -8.28
N ARG A 672 10.36 47.42 -7.07
CA ARG A 672 10.19 48.29 -5.90
C ARG A 672 11.35 48.10 -4.91
N VAL A 673 11.36 48.82 -3.79
CA VAL A 673 12.37 48.64 -2.74
C VAL A 673 12.38 47.18 -2.27
N GLY A 674 13.53 46.53 -2.40
CA GLY A 674 13.70 45.11 -2.07
C GLY A 674 13.09 44.11 -3.06
N VAL A 675 12.55 44.53 -4.22
CA VAL A 675 12.07 43.59 -5.26
C VAL A 675 12.60 44.01 -6.62
N SER A 676 13.50 43.21 -7.18
CA SER A 676 14.18 43.43 -8.46
C SER A 676 13.92 42.27 -9.43
N PHE A 677 14.17 42.49 -10.73
CA PHE A 677 13.92 41.51 -11.78
C PHE A 677 15.23 41.24 -12.54
N ARG A 678 15.64 39.97 -12.63
CA ARG A 678 16.83 39.55 -13.39
C ARG A 678 16.53 39.22 -14.85
N SER A 679 15.30 38.84 -15.13
CA SER A 679 14.77 38.63 -16.47
C SER A 679 13.28 38.99 -16.48
N LEU A 680 12.60 38.82 -17.61
CA LEU A 680 11.15 39.01 -17.70
C LEU A 680 10.33 38.02 -16.84
N VAL A 681 10.99 37.01 -16.24
CA VAL A 681 10.37 35.93 -15.46
C VAL A 681 11.00 35.80 -14.07
N GLU A 682 12.33 35.97 -13.92
CA GLU A 682 13.02 35.79 -12.62
C GLU A 682 12.90 37.03 -11.72
N VAL A 683 12.18 36.87 -10.60
CA VAL A 683 12.03 37.86 -9.52
C VAL A 683 13.01 37.57 -8.39
N VAL A 684 13.71 38.60 -7.96
CA VAL A 684 14.62 38.61 -6.81
C VAL A 684 14.01 39.48 -5.71
N MET A 685 14.13 39.01 -4.47
CA MET A 685 13.62 39.70 -3.29
C MET A 685 14.78 39.89 -2.31
N GLU A 686 15.17 41.15 -2.08
CA GLU A 686 16.36 41.50 -1.31
C GLU A 686 15.98 41.69 0.16
N SER A 687 16.57 40.85 1.02
CA SER A 687 16.39 40.85 2.47
C SER A 687 17.66 40.34 3.16
N GLU A 688 17.72 40.47 4.47
CA GLU A 688 18.73 39.82 5.30
C GLU A 688 18.26 38.39 5.63
N THR A 689 19.13 37.41 5.34
CA THR A 689 18.90 35.98 5.60
C THR A 689 18.73 35.71 7.09
N GLU A 690 17.95 34.69 7.49
CA GLU A 690 17.70 34.43 8.91
C GLU A 690 18.99 34.40 9.75
N PRO A 691 19.03 35.11 10.90
CA PRO A 691 20.09 34.95 11.87
C PRO A 691 20.28 33.47 12.18
N LEU A 692 21.51 32.96 12.01
CA LEU A 692 21.78 31.52 12.12
C LEU A 692 21.42 30.95 13.49
N GLU A 693 21.38 31.79 14.53
CA GLU A 693 20.91 31.48 15.89
C GLU A 693 19.40 31.14 16.00
N LEU A 694 18.60 31.38 14.96
CA LEU A 694 17.23 30.83 14.84
C LEU A 694 17.22 29.35 14.37
N VAL A 695 18.38 28.81 13.94
CA VAL A 695 18.49 27.49 13.28
C VAL A 695 19.73 26.70 13.75
N LEU A 696 20.50 27.22 14.71
CA LEU A 696 21.72 26.64 15.29
C LEU A 696 21.80 26.98 16.78
N ASP A 697 22.09 25.98 17.61
CA ASP A 697 22.34 26.19 19.04
C ASP A 697 23.56 27.08 19.30
N LYS A 698 23.52 27.87 20.38
CA LYS A 698 24.67 28.67 20.86
C LYS A 698 25.90 27.78 21.05
N GLY A 699 26.98 28.12 20.34
CA GLY A 699 28.27 27.41 20.38
C GLY A 699 28.68 26.73 19.07
N TRP A 700 27.81 26.70 18.05
CA TRP A 700 28.17 26.20 16.72
C TRP A 700 28.88 27.26 15.85
N HIS A 701 29.98 26.85 15.21
CA HIS A 701 30.72 27.63 14.22
C HIS A 701 31.23 26.74 13.07
N TRP A 702 31.27 27.26 11.84
CA TRP A 702 31.58 26.47 10.64
C TRP A 702 33.10 26.35 10.39
N PRO A 703 33.67 25.15 10.12
CA PRO A 703 35.12 25.00 10.03
C PRO A 703 35.80 25.36 8.68
N TRP A 704 35.02 25.67 7.64
CA TRP A 704 35.50 25.70 6.24
C TRP A 704 35.29 27.06 5.57
N GLY A 705 36.05 27.33 4.50
CA GLY A 705 36.17 28.65 3.88
C GLY A 705 34.96 29.10 3.07
N GLU A 706 34.95 30.39 2.70
CA GLU A 706 33.82 31.03 2.00
C GLU A 706 33.46 30.38 0.65
N LYS A 707 34.43 29.74 -0.04
CA LYS A 707 34.17 29.06 -1.32
C LYS A 707 33.57 27.66 -1.18
N GLU A 708 33.90 26.92 -0.12
CA GLU A 708 33.17 25.69 0.20
C GLU A 708 31.75 25.99 0.73
N LYS A 709 31.51 27.21 1.25
CA LYS A 709 30.23 27.63 1.80
C LYS A 709 29.08 27.57 0.79
N GLU A 710 29.22 28.16 -0.41
CA GLU A 710 28.17 28.11 -1.45
C GLU A 710 27.85 26.66 -1.89
N ALA A 711 28.86 25.79 -1.98
CA ALA A 711 28.68 24.40 -2.38
C ALA A 711 27.95 23.59 -1.29
N CYS A 712 28.26 23.82 -0.02
CA CYS A 712 27.57 23.21 1.11
C CYS A 712 26.17 23.80 1.35
N GLU A 713 25.95 25.09 1.06
CA GLU A 713 24.62 25.72 1.10
C GLU A 713 23.64 24.99 0.18
N VAL A 714 24.01 24.76 -1.09
CA VAL A 714 23.16 24.03 -2.06
C VAL A 714 22.77 22.63 -1.57
N MET A 715 23.66 21.92 -0.87
CA MET A 715 23.34 20.62 -0.26
C MET A 715 22.49 20.74 1.03
N ARG A 716 22.69 21.78 1.84
CA ARG A 716 21.91 22.02 3.07
C ARG A 716 20.50 22.52 2.78
N CYS A 717 20.27 23.18 1.64
CA CYS A 717 18.96 23.62 1.14
C CYS A 717 17.91 22.48 1.04
N ALA A 718 18.35 21.22 0.93
CA ALA A 718 17.45 20.07 0.87
C ALA A 718 16.80 19.73 2.23
N ALA A 719 17.44 20.08 3.35
CA ALA A 719 17.19 19.46 4.65
C ALA A 719 16.06 20.07 5.50
N VAL A 720 15.49 21.21 5.10
CA VAL A 720 14.43 21.88 5.88
C VAL A 720 13.25 22.25 4.98
N GLY A 721 12.04 21.86 5.39
CA GLY A 721 10.83 21.91 4.56
C GLY A 721 9.89 23.07 4.89
N ASN A 722 9.18 23.53 3.86
CA ASN A 722 7.99 24.38 3.85
C ASN A 722 8.06 25.77 4.52
N ALA A 723 8.45 25.91 5.79
CA ALA A 723 8.42 27.21 6.50
C ALA A 723 9.21 28.32 5.76
N PHE A 724 10.44 28.02 5.34
CA PHE A 724 11.30 28.96 4.60
C PHE A 724 10.81 29.31 3.18
N HIS A 725 9.78 28.64 2.67
CA HIS A 725 9.11 29.02 1.43
C HIS A 725 8.09 30.15 1.66
N CYS A 726 7.46 30.21 2.84
CA CYS A 726 6.38 31.13 3.16
C CYS A 726 6.78 32.60 2.92
N GLY A 727 7.96 33.04 3.38
CA GLY A 727 8.42 34.42 3.21
C GLY A 727 8.39 34.94 1.76
N VAL A 728 8.64 34.07 0.77
CA VAL A 728 8.52 34.43 -0.66
C VAL A 728 7.06 34.66 -1.03
N VAL A 729 6.16 33.77 -0.59
CA VAL A 729 4.71 33.88 -0.84
C VAL A 729 4.15 35.14 -0.19
N ALA A 730 4.60 35.50 1.02
CA ALA A 730 4.22 36.76 1.69
C ALA A 730 4.63 38.00 0.90
N ALA A 731 5.90 38.08 0.50
CA ALA A 731 6.42 39.20 -0.29
C ALA A 731 5.73 39.31 -1.65
N LEU A 732 5.34 38.19 -2.27
CA LEU A 732 4.51 38.18 -3.48
C LEU A 732 3.08 38.65 -3.22
N VAL A 733 2.42 38.18 -2.15
CA VAL A 733 1.04 38.54 -1.81
C VAL A 733 0.92 40.01 -1.41
N ASN A 734 1.80 40.54 -0.55
CA ASN A 734 1.87 42.01 -0.32
C ASN A 734 2.19 42.73 -1.64
N GLY A 735 3.13 42.19 -2.41
CA GLY A 735 3.48 42.61 -3.76
C GLY A 735 2.25 42.93 -4.62
N TRP A 736 1.45 41.90 -4.88
CA TRP A 736 0.25 41.96 -5.71
C TRP A 736 -0.89 42.76 -5.07
N CYS A 737 -1.17 42.61 -3.78
CA CYS A 737 -2.19 43.42 -3.09
C CYS A 737 -1.89 44.92 -3.18
N ALA A 738 -0.62 45.34 -3.12
CA ALA A 738 -0.25 46.74 -3.28
C ALA A 738 -0.35 47.23 -4.74
N GLU A 739 -0.08 46.39 -5.74
CA GLU A 739 -0.39 46.73 -7.15
C GLU A 739 -1.91 46.91 -7.38
N MET A 740 -2.74 46.20 -6.61
CA MET A 740 -4.20 46.36 -6.61
C MET A 740 -4.69 47.57 -5.79
N GLY A 741 -3.81 48.27 -5.06
CA GLY A 741 -4.19 49.34 -4.13
C GLY A 741 -4.94 48.86 -2.89
N VAL A 742 -4.83 47.56 -2.55
CA VAL A 742 -5.55 46.90 -1.45
C VAL A 742 -4.76 46.93 -0.13
N LEU A 743 -3.44 47.05 -0.18
CA LEU A 743 -2.52 47.13 0.98
C LEU A 743 -1.40 48.16 0.70
N GLU A 744 -0.76 48.70 1.74
CA GLU A 744 0.53 49.40 1.56
C GLU A 744 1.62 48.41 1.09
N ALA A 745 2.52 48.88 0.23
CA ALA A 745 3.69 48.11 -0.21
C ALA A 745 4.75 48.08 0.89
N ILE A 746 4.93 46.92 1.53
CA ILE A 746 5.97 46.66 2.54
C ILE A 746 7.14 45.96 1.85
N SER A 747 8.39 46.27 2.23
CA SER A 747 9.54 45.57 1.65
C SER A 747 9.63 44.11 2.13
N PRO A 748 10.24 43.19 1.35
CA PRO A 748 10.44 41.82 1.78
C PRO A 748 11.24 41.71 3.09
N ARG A 749 12.16 42.66 3.34
CA ARG A 749 12.91 42.76 4.59
C ARG A 749 12.02 43.04 5.80
N GLU A 750 11.11 44.01 5.72
CA GLU A 750 10.19 44.35 6.81
C GLU A 750 9.21 43.19 7.08
N ILE A 751 8.67 42.57 6.02
CA ILE A 751 7.83 41.35 6.10
C ILE A 751 8.57 40.22 6.84
N GLN A 752 9.84 40.01 6.48
CA GLN A 752 10.67 38.94 7.04
C GLN A 752 11.14 39.24 8.47
N GLN A 753 11.43 40.51 8.79
CA GLN A 753 11.73 40.92 10.16
C GLN A 753 10.50 40.77 11.07
N ALA A 754 9.31 41.17 10.63
CA ALA A 754 8.08 40.97 11.40
C ALA A 754 7.81 39.47 11.66
N PHE A 755 8.06 38.61 10.67
CA PHE A 755 8.01 37.15 10.83
C PHE A 755 9.03 36.63 11.87
N TYR A 756 10.28 37.11 11.84
CA TYR A 756 11.29 36.75 12.85
C TYR A 756 11.00 37.33 14.24
N GLU A 757 10.29 38.45 14.35
CA GLU A 757 9.85 39.02 15.63
C GLU A 757 8.68 38.23 16.20
N VAL A 758 7.72 37.80 15.37
CA VAL A 758 6.67 36.83 15.74
C VAL A 758 7.26 35.53 16.29
N LEU A 759 8.25 34.94 15.62
CA LEU A 759 8.94 33.74 16.10
C LEU A 759 9.68 33.93 17.44
N LYS A 760 9.97 35.17 17.85
CA LYS A 760 10.57 35.52 19.14
C LYS A 760 9.56 35.95 20.20
N THR A 761 8.28 36.11 19.85
CA THR A 761 7.20 36.48 20.79
C THR A 761 6.31 35.31 21.18
N ASP A 762 6.16 34.27 20.35
CA ASP A 762 5.54 32.99 20.76
C ASP A 762 6.36 32.27 21.88
N GLU A 763 7.58 32.72 22.19
CA GLU A 763 8.36 32.33 23.40
C GLU A 763 7.96 33.09 24.69
N ARG A 764 6.90 33.91 24.70
CA ARG A 764 6.42 34.65 25.88
C ARG A 764 4.90 34.48 26.05
N THR A 765 4.37 34.08 27.19
CA THR A 765 4.89 34.23 28.57
C THR A 765 4.95 32.92 29.37
N VAL A 766 6.15 32.55 29.80
CA VAL A 766 6.38 31.93 31.11
C VAL A 766 7.42 32.80 31.81
N GLU A 767 6.97 33.75 32.62
CA GLU A 767 7.85 34.41 33.58
C GLU A 767 8.02 33.47 34.77
N GLU A 768 9.26 33.28 35.21
CA GLU A 768 9.60 32.43 36.36
C GLU A 768 9.34 33.24 37.64
N GLU A 769 8.20 33.02 38.31
CA GLU A 769 7.97 33.45 39.69
C GLU A 769 7.97 32.25 40.66
N ASP A 770 8.50 32.47 41.86
CA ASP A 770 8.98 31.43 42.77
C ASP A 770 7.89 30.55 43.42
N ASP A 771 8.26 29.30 43.68
CA ASP A 771 7.45 28.28 44.36
C ASP A 771 7.46 28.50 45.89
N SER A 772 7.07 29.71 46.34
CA SER A 772 7.02 30.09 47.75
C SER A 772 5.95 31.13 48.13
N GLU A 773 4.71 30.70 48.32
CA GLU A 773 4.04 30.75 49.65
C GLU A 773 2.64 30.12 49.58
N ALA A 774 2.22 29.48 50.67
CA ALA A 774 0.88 28.91 50.79
C ALA A 774 -0.02 29.80 51.65
N SER A 775 -1.34 29.71 51.40
CA SER A 775 -2.47 30.23 52.19
C SER A 775 -3.01 31.64 51.87
N HIS A 776 -4.22 31.90 52.40
CA HIS A 776 -5.04 33.13 52.36
C HIS A 776 -6.06 33.34 51.22
N LEU A 777 -7.27 32.81 51.49
CA LEU A 777 -8.55 33.53 51.50
C LEU A 777 -9.16 34.06 50.18
N ASP A 778 -10.13 33.28 49.69
CA ASP A 778 -11.50 33.72 49.37
C ASP A 778 -11.85 35.18 49.74
N THR A 779 -12.03 36.05 48.73
CA THR A 779 -13.20 36.96 48.55
C THR A 779 -13.03 37.91 47.33
N ALA A 780 -13.21 37.41 46.09
CA ALA A 780 -13.23 38.24 44.88
C ALA A 780 -14.40 37.96 43.90
N GLU A 781 -15.06 36.82 44.04
CA GLU A 781 -15.98 36.24 43.04
C GLU A 781 -17.40 36.84 43.04
N ARG A 782 -17.58 38.11 43.46
CA ARG A 782 -18.91 38.72 43.69
C ARG A 782 -19.12 40.17 43.24
N VAL A 783 -18.15 40.78 42.55
CA VAL A 783 -18.24 42.20 42.13
C VAL A 783 -18.21 42.39 40.61
N MET A 784 -17.78 41.38 39.83
CA MET A 784 -17.55 41.55 38.39
C MET A 784 -18.74 41.19 37.49
N GLU A 785 -19.63 40.28 37.91
CA GLU A 785 -20.76 39.83 37.08
C GLU A 785 -21.79 40.94 36.81
N SER A 786 -22.07 41.82 37.78
CA SER A 786 -23.17 42.79 37.67
C SER A 786 -22.95 43.90 36.64
N LYS A 787 -21.72 44.13 36.17
CA LYS A 787 -21.43 45.16 35.14
C LYS A 787 -21.62 44.67 33.71
N VAL A 788 -21.39 43.39 33.45
CA VAL A 788 -21.44 42.80 32.10
C VAL A 788 -22.88 42.72 31.57
N GLU A 789 -23.87 42.66 32.47
CA GLU A 789 -25.29 42.61 32.12
C GLU A 789 -25.83 43.99 31.64
N GLU A 790 -25.36 45.10 32.22
CA GLU A 790 -25.81 46.46 31.82
C GLU A 790 -25.29 46.86 30.44
N GLU A 791 -24.01 46.62 30.13
CA GLU A 791 -23.43 46.97 28.81
C GLU A 791 -24.11 46.22 27.66
N ARG A 792 -24.56 44.98 27.89
CA ARG A 792 -25.28 44.16 26.90
C ARG A 792 -26.68 44.71 26.56
N ALA A 793 -27.29 45.51 27.43
CA ALA A 793 -28.58 46.14 27.16
C ALA A 793 -28.48 47.33 26.20
N ALA A 794 -27.38 48.10 26.26
CA ALA A 794 -27.24 49.37 25.54
C ALA A 794 -27.14 49.24 24.00
N LEU A 795 -26.61 48.13 23.50
CA LEU A 795 -26.19 48.00 22.09
C LEU A 795 -27.28 47.55 21.10
N ARG A 796 -28.52 47.34 21.53
CA ARG A 796 -29.62 46.84 20.65
C ARG A 796 -30.42 47.91 19.90
N GLY A 797 -30.05 49.20 20.01
CA GLY A 797 -30.96 50.31 19.68
C GLY A 797 -30.42 51.43 18.78
N LYS A 798 -29.99 51.12 17.54
CA LYS A 798 -30.12 52.02 16.34
C LYS A 798 -29.53 51.37 15.08
N ALA A 799 -30.33 51.32 14.02
CA ALA A 799 -29.85 51.01 12.66
C ALA A 799 -30.39 52.08 11.69
N SER A 800 -29.54 53.03 11.30
CA SER A 800 -29.62 53.83 10.06
C SER A 800 -28.61 54.97 10.06
N LEU A 801 -27.70 54.99 9.07
CA LEU A 801 -27.62 56.05 8.06
C LEU A 801 -26.73 55.58 6.88
N VAL A 802 -26.51 56.44 5.89
CA VAL A 802 -25.86 56.13 4.61
C VAL A 802 -24.79 57.18 4.31
N LEU A 803 -23.65 56.75 3.74
CA LEU A 803 -22.49 57.56 3.29
C LEU A 803 -21.66 58.21 4.43
N PRO A 804 -20.39 58.62 4.20
CA PRO A 804 -19.65 58.69 2.92
C PRO A 804 -18.54 57.65 2.73
N VAL A 805 -17.97 57.64 1.51
CA VAL A 805 -16.64 57.08 1.24
C VAL A 805 -15.63 58.20 1.47
N GLU A 806 -14.94 58.18 2.61
CA GLU A 806 -13.76 59.01 2.88
C GLU A 806 -12.56 58.13 3.24
N GLN A 807 -11.36 58.68 3.07
CA GLN A 807 -10.11 57.92 3.09
C GLN A 807 -9.75 57.47 4.51
N THR A 808 -10.09 56.24 4.87
CA THR A 808 -9.42 55.56 5.99
C THR A 808 -7.97 55.30 5.61
N THR A 809 -7.05 55.95 6.31
CA THR A 809 -5.63 55.58 6.29
C THR A 809 -5.52 54.11 6.65
N MET A 810 -4.88 53.31 5.79
CA MET A 810 -4.65 51.91 6.09
C MET A 810 -3.70 51.81 7.27
N ASP A 811 -4.16 51.12 8.32
CA ASP A 811 -3.33 50.84 9.47
C ASP A 811 -2.14 49.99 9.03
N ARG A 812 -0.91 50.42 9.34
CA ARG A 812 0.30 49.86 8.71
C ARG A 812 0.57 48.41 9.07
N ASP A 813 0.05 48.00 10.22
CA ASP A 813 0.17 46.63 10.70
C ASP A 813 -0.87 45.71 10.05
N LEU A 814 -1.96 46.23 9.45
CA LEU A 814 -2.99 45.41 8.82
C LEU A 814 -2.49 44.66 7.57
N PRO A 815 -1.70 45.26 6.64
CA PRO A 815 -0.99 44.53 5.60
C PRO A 815 -0.04 43.45 6.13
N ALA A 816 0.75 43.75 7.17
CA ALA A 816 1.67 42.79 7.76
C ALA A 816 0.91 41.61 8.38
N TYR A 817 -0.13 41.90 9.16
CA TYR A 817 -1.01 40.92 9.79
C TYR A 817 -1.77 40.06 8.78
N LEU A 818 -2.38 40.63 7.74
CA LEU A 818 -3.08 39.83 6.72
C LEU A 818 -2.14 38.88 5.99
N VAL A 819 -0.89 39.29 5.79
CA VAL A 819 0.17 38.47 5.21
C VAL A 819 0.63 37.40 6.21
N GLU A 820 0.90 37.74 7.46
CA GLU A 820 1.26 36.82 8.56
C GLU A 820 0.19 35.73 8.78
N GLN A 821 -1.10 36.12 8.83
CA GLN A 821 -2.23 35.19 8.94
C GLN A 821 -2.42 34.31 7.70
N PHE A 822 -1.89 34.72 6.54
CA PHE A 822 -1.75 33.86 5.37
C PHE A 822 -0.55 32.90 5.51
N LEU A 823 0.61 33.39 5.98
CA LEU A 823 1.81 32.57 6.20
C LEU A 823 1.58 31.42 7.17
N ARG A 824 1.02 31.70 8.35
CA ARG A 824 0.73 30.69 9.38
C ARG A 824 -0.19 29.56 8.89
N ARG A 825 -0.95 29.77 7.79
CA ARG A 825 -1.76 28.71 7.14
C ARG A 825 -0.95 27.83 6.18
N VAL A 826 0.04 28.40 5.49
CA VAL A 826 0.90 27.68 4.53
C VAL A 826 2.07 26.98 5.24
N GLU A 827 2.53 27.49 6.37
CA GLU A 827 3.64 26.90 7.14
C GLU A 827 3.33 25.48 7.61
N PHE A 828 2.16 25.27 8.23
CA PHE A 828 1.68 23.97 8.66
C PHE A 828 1.15 23.09 7.52
N ARG A 829 1.01 23.64 6.29
CA ARG A 829 0.42 22.97 5.12
C ARG A 829 1.07 23.48 3.83
N GLY A 830 2.24 22.92 3.51
CA GLY A 830 2.90 23.17 2.23
C GLY A 830 1.98 22.82 1.04
N SER A 831 2.30 23.33 -0.15
CA SER A 831 1.42 23.36 -1.33
C SER A 831 1.01 22.00 -1.94
N ASP A 832 1.46 20.88 -1.38
CA ASP A 832 0.97 19.53 -1.71
C ASP A 832 -0.35 19.23 -0.97
N VAL A 833 -1.50 19.33 -1.66
CA VAL A 833 -2.76 18.73 -1.15
C VAL A 833 -2.71 17.21 -1.32
N ARG A 834 -2.18 16.51 -0.31
CA ARG A 834 -2.36 15.06 -0.10
C ARG A 834 -2.44 14.70 1.38
N LEU A 835 -3.15 13.61 1.66
CA LEU A 835 -3.00 12.88 2.91
C LEU A 835 -1.81 11.93 2.84
N ASP A 836 -1.07 11.83 3.94
CA ASP A 836 -0.06 10.79 4.15
C ASP A 836 -0.67 9.40 4.32
N VAL A 837 -0.07 8.41 3.66
CA VAL A 837 -0.14 7.01 4.06
C VAL A 837 1.21 6.33 3.79
N GLY A 838 2.00 6.07 4.83
CA GLY A 838 2.99 4.98 4.80
C GLY A 838 4.48 5.30 4.93
N THR A 839 4.90 5.95 6.01
CA THR A 839 6.08 5.49 6.77
C THR A 839 5.88 5.82 8.25
N ILE A 840 6.10 4.85 9.14
CA ILE A 840 5.98 5.03 10.59
C ILE A 840 7.37 5.04 11.21
N TYR A 841 7.65 6.08 11.99
CA TYR A 841 8.46 5.96 13.20
C TYR A 841 7.74 6.68 14.35
N ARG A 842 7.22 5.91 15.31
CA ARG A 842 7.00 6.33 16.71
C ARG A 842 7.20 5.12 17.63
N PRO A 843 7.63 5.29 18.89
CA PRO A 843 8.26 4.18 19.63
C PRO A 843 7.28 3.14 20.22
N ASP A 844 6.10 3.57 20.71
CA ASP A 844 5.25 2.74 21.58
C ASP A 844 3.85 2.45 20.99
N CYS A 845 3.21 1.35 21.42
CA CYS A 845 2.27 0.60 20.58
C CYS A 845 0.75 0.85 20.76
N PHE A 846 0.06 0.96 19.60
CA PHE A 846 -1.26 0.39 19.20
C PHE A 846 -2.43 0.19 20.21
N PRO A 847 -3.67 0.47 19.75
CA PRO A 847 -4.48 -0.66 19.23
C PRO A 847 -5.13 -0.44 17.85
N ARG A 848 -5.52 -1.54 17.19
CA ARG A 848 -6.21 -1.61 15.89
C ARG A 848 -7.74 -1.45 16.08
N ALA A 849 -8.48 -1.13 15.02
CA ALA A 849 -9.95 -1.09 15.03
C ALA A 849 -10.56 -1.62 13.72
N ALA A 850 -11.76 -2.22 13.80
CA ALA A 850 -12.53 -2.72 12.66
C ALA A 850 -13.66 -1.74 12.25
N ILE A 851 -14.34 -2.02 11.14
CA ILE A 851 -15.40 -1.17 10.56
C ILE A 851 -16.79 -1.72 10.91
N ASP A 852 -17.69 -0.84 11.31
CA ASP A 852 -19.11 -1.10 11.57
C ASP A 852 -19.96 -0.61 10.38
N VAL A 853 -20.47 -1.54 9.58
CA VAL A 853 -21.27 -1.27 8.37
C VAL A 853 -22.76 -0.96 8.65
N SER A 854 -23.23 -1.12 9.89
CA SER A 854 -24.64 -0.84 10.24
C SER A 854 -25.04 0.64 10.13
N ARG A 855 -24.04 1.53 10.00
CA ARG A 855 -24.19 2.99 10.04
C ARG A 855 -24.56 3.63 8.70
N TRP A 856 -24.58 2.87 7.61
CA TRP A 856 -24.81 3.41 6.27
C TRP A 856 -26.31 3.38 5.92
N LYS A 857 -26.89 4.55 5.61
CA LYS A 857 -28.27 4.68 5.11
C LYS A 857 -28.27 5.35 3.74
N TRP A 858 -28.97 4.73 2.80
CA TRP A 858 -29.17 5.26 1.45
C TRP A 858 -30.41 6.16 1.40
N ALA A 859 -30.37 7.20 0.56
CA ALA A 859 -31.51 8.06 0.25
C ALA A 859 -31.73 8.06 -1.26
N VAL A 860 -32.95 7.72 -1.69
CA VAL A 860 -33.25 7.53 -3.11
C VAL A 860 -33.73 8.84 -3.74
N SER A 861 -33.14 9.23 -4.87
CA SER A 861 -33.47 10.48 -5.57
C SER A 861 -34.85 10.42 -6.27
N GLN A 862 -35.36 11.59 -6.65
CA GLN A 862 -36.66 11.75 -7.31
C GLN A 862 -36.62 11.28 -8.77
N GLU A 863 -37.77 10.83 -9.26
CA GLU A 863 -37.98 10.34 -10.63
C GLU A 863 -37.73 11.42 -11.70
N ASN A 864 -37.17 11.03 -12.85
CA ASN A 864 -36.82 11.90 -13.98
C ASN A 864 -35.97 13.15 -13.59
N SER A 865 -35.11 13.05 -12.58
CA SER A 865 -34.20 14.12 -12.15
C SER A 865 -33.02 14.36 -13.10
N TYR A 866 -32.47 13.31 -13.72
CA TYR A 866 -31.17 13.35 -14.41
C TYR A 866 -31.28 13.12 -15.93
N ASP A 867 -30.49 13.84 -16.71
CA ASP A 867 -30.37 13.63 -18.17
C ASP A 867 -29.31 12.57 -18.51
N VAL A 868 -28.27 12.46 -17.67
CA VAL A 868 -27.22 11.44 -17.74
C VAL A 868 -26.91 10.95 -16.32
N ILE A 869 -26.64 9.64 -16.17
CA ILE A 869 -25.99 9.04 -15.00
C ILE A 869 -24.64 8.49 -15.45
N ILE A 870 -23.59 8.66 -14.65
CA ILE A 870 -22.29 8.01 -14.87
C ILE A 870 -21.95 7.22 -13.59
N VAL A 871 -21.58 5.94 -13.75
CA VAL A 871 -21.24 5.02 -12.67
C VAL A 871 -19.79 4.61 -12.82
N ASP A 872 -18.95 5.25 -12.01
CA ASP A 872 -17.56 4.86 -11.77
C ASP A 872 -17.54 4.00 -10.50
N SER A 873 -17.18 2.73 -10.65
CA SER A 873 -17.30 1.70 -9.61
C SER A 873 -16.29 0.59 -9.86
N SER A 874 -15.77 0.00 -8.78
CA SER A 874 -15.07 -1.29 -8.90
C SER A 874 -15.98 -2.37 -9.45
N ASP A 875 -15.37 -3.44 -9.95
CA ASP A 875 -16.05 -4.64 -10.42
C ASP A 875 -16.99 -5.22 -9.35
N PRO A 876 -18.04 -6.01 -9.72
CA PRO A 876 -19.02 -6.57 -8.78
C PRO A 876 -18.40 -7.61 -7.86
N VAL A 877 -17.77 -7.14 -6.78
CA VAL A 877 -17.22 -7.94 -5.68
C VAL A 877 -17.39 -7.18 -4.37
N GLY A 878 -17.97 -7.83 -3.37
CA GLY A 878 -18.30 -7.24 -2.07
C GLY A 878 -19.23 -6.01 -2.20
N PRO A 879 -18.99 -4.91 -1.44
CA PRO A 879 -19.93 -3.78 -1.37
C PRO A 879 -20.36 -3.14 -2.70
N ALA A 880 -19.63 -3.38 -3.80
CA ALA A 880 -19.95 -2.88 -5.13
C ALA A 880 -21.03 -3.69 -5.88
N GLU A 881 -21.24 -4.97 -5.53
CA GLU A 881 -22.21 -5.90 -6.15
C GLU A 881 -23.59 -5.26 -6.35
N LYS A 882 -24.07 -4.53 -5.34
CA LYS A 882 -25.37 -3.85 -5.32
C LYS A 882 -25.53 -2.74 -6.37
N LEU A 883 -24.43 -2.24 -6.95
CA LEU A 883 -24.45 -1.26 -8.05
C LEU A 883 -24.68 -1.90 -9.43
N PHE A 884 -24.55 -3.23 -9.52
CA PHE A 884 -24.83 -4.01 -10.73
C PHE A 884 -26.23 -4.64 -10.68
N SER A 885 -27.02 -4.28 -9.66
CA SER A 885 -28.32 -4.88 -9.38
C SER A 885 -29.44 -4.42 -10.31
N LYS A 886 -30.40 -5.32 -10.55
CA LYS A 886 -31.67 -4.96 -11.20
C LYS A 886 -32.37 -3.81 -10.46
N GLU A 887 -32.30 -3.77 -9.12
CA GLU A 887 -32.88 -2.70 -8.32
C GLU A 887 -32.17 -1.35 -8.54
N PHE A 888 -30.85 -1.35 -8.68
CA PHE A 888 -30.08 -0.18 -9.06
C PHE A 888 -30.38 0.25 -10.51
N TYR A 889 -30.46 -0.67 -11.48
CA TYR A 889 -30.81 -0.36 -12.87
C TYR A 889 -32.24 0.20 -13.01
N VAL A 890 -33.21 -0.36 -12.27
CA VAL A 890 -34.59 0.17 -12.21
C VAL A 890 -34.60 1.56 -11.56
N ASN A 891 -33.83 1.79 -10.48
CA ASN A 891 -33.74 3.13 -9.89
C ASN A 891 -33.04 4.13 -10.80
N ALA A 892 -31.95 3.74 -11.48
CA ALA A 892 -31.26 4.56 -12.48
C ALA A 892 -32.20 4.91 -13.64
N HIS A 893 -32.96 3.94 -14.16
CA HIS A 893 -34.00 4.16 -15.16
C HIS A 893 -35.10 5.10 -14.66
N ARG A 894 -35.57 4.93 -13.42
CA ARG A 894 -36.60 5.78 -12.80
C ARG A 894 -36.12 7.23 -12.65
N ILE A 895 -34.91 7.46 -12.16
CA ILE A 895 -34.38 8.82 -11.95
C ILE A 895 -33.80 9.46 -13.22
N LEU A 896 -33.55 8.70 -14.29
CA LEU A 896 -33.26 9.25 -15.63
C LEU A 896 -34.52 9.81 -16.30
N LYS A 897 -34.37 10.89 -17.07
CA LYS A 897 -35.40 11.49 -17.93
C LYS A 897 -35.63 10.68 -19.21
N PRO A 898 -36.80 10.81 -19.88
CA PRO A 898 -37.03 10.22 -21.20
C PRO A 898 -35.94 10.62 -22.21
N GLY A 899 -35.29 9.65 -22.86
CA GLY A 899 -34.16 9.87 -23.76
C GLY A 899 -32.79 10.06 -23.09
N GLY A 900 -32.72 10.03 -21.75
CA GLY A 900 -31.49 10.10 -20.96
C GLY A 900 -30.66 8.82 -21.01
N VAL A 901 -29.37 8.92 -20.67
CA VAL A 901 -28.38 7.84 -20.82
C VAL A 901 -27.74 7.51 -19.47
N VAL A 902 -27.58 6.22 -19.15
CA VAL A 902 -26.65 5.77 -18.10
C VAL A 902 -25.38 5.25 -18.77
N CYS A 903 -24.24 5.69 -18.25
CA CYS A 903 -22.90 5.22 -18.59
C CYS A 903 -22.31 4.49 -17.38
N SER A 904 -21.69 3.32 -17.56
CA SER A 904 -21.04 2.56 -16.48
C SER A 904 -19.75 1.91 -16.96
N GLN A 905 -18.81 1.63 -16.03
CA GLN A 905 -17.65 0.77 -16.30
C GLN A 905 -18.10 -0.55 -16.96
N GLY A 906 -17.40 -0.95 -18.03
CA GLY A 906 -17.73 -2.14 -18.79
C GLY A 906 -16.63 -3.19 -18.91
N GLU A 907 -15.50 -3.05 -18.21
CA GLU A 907 -14.41 -4.04 -18.20
C GLU A 907 -13.80 -4.34 -19.60
N CYS A 908 -12.73 -5.14 -19.63
CA CYS A 908 -11.93 -5.43 -20.82
C CYS A 908 -12.49 -6.61 -21.64
N VAL A 909 -12.62 -6.44 -22.96
CA VAL A 909 -13.05 -7.52 -23.90
C VAL A 909 -12.09 -8.72 -23.91
N TRP A 910 -10.86 -8.52 -23.45
CA TRP A 910 -9.82 -9.55 -23.38
C TRP A 910 -9.76 -10.27 -22.02
N LEU A 911 -10.53 -9.81 -21.03
CA LEU A 911 -10.51 -10.34 -19.66
C LEU A 911 -11.86 -10.89 -19.20
N ASN A 912 -12.98 -10.23 -19.57
CA ASN A 912 -14.28 -10.52 -18.97
C ASN A 912 -15.46 -10.37 -19.96
N GLU A 913 -15.42 -11.17 -21.05
CA GLU A 913 -16.49 -11.21 -22.06
C GLU A 913 -17.86 -11.62 -21.46
N GLY A 914 -17.89 -12.45 -20.41
CA GLY A 914 -19.11 -12.82 -19.71
C GLY A 914 -19.80 -11.66 -18.98
N LEU A 915 -19.08 -10.88 -18.17
CA LEU A 915 -19.61 -9.64 -17.57
C LEU A 915 -20.14 -8.70 -18.63
N ILE A 916 -19.40 -8.57 -19.73
CA ILE A 916 -19.79 -7.69 -20.81
C ILE A 916 -21.15 -8.11 -21.41
N ALA A 917 -21.35 -9.40 -21.66
CA ALA A 917 -22.61 -9.90 -22.19
C ALA A 917 -23.77 -9.76 -21.18
N THR A 918 -23.53 -10.02 -19.90
CA THR A 918 -24.52 -9.88 -18.81
C THR A 918 -24.96 -8.42 -18.64
N MET A 919 -24.03 -7.47 -18.60
CA MET A 919 -24.38 -6.06 -18.48
C MET A 919 -25.16 -5.53 -19.70
N VAL A 920 -24.80 -5.89 -20.94
CA VAL A 920 -25.65 -5.54 -22.12
C VAL A 920 -27.06 -6.10 -21.97
N LYS A 921 -27.21 -7.33 -21.49
CA LYS A 921 -28.51 -7.99 -21.32
C LYS A 921 -29.38 -7.30 -20.28
N ASP A 922 -28.82 -6.93 -19.13
CA ASP A 922 -29.60 -6.44 -17.99
C ASP A 922 -29.89 -4.94 -18.07
N TYR A 923 -28.94 -4.12 -18.52
CA TYR A 923 -29.28 -2.79 -19.03
C TYR A 923 -30.27 -2.90 -20.19
N GLY A 924 -30.09 -3.84 -21.13
CA GLY A 924 -31.01 -4.13 -22.23
C GLY A 924 -32.33 -4.80 -21.84
N ALA A 925 -32.62 -4.92 -20.55
CA ALA A 925 -33.92 -5.30 -19.99
C ALA A 925 -34.63 -4.13 -19.32
N CYS A 926 -33.89 -3.19 -18.73
CA CYS A 926 -34.44 -1.97 -18.10
C CYS A 926 -34.46 -0.73 -19.03
N PHE A 927 -33.66 -0.72 -20.10
CA PHE A 927 -33.47 0.41 -21.00
C PHE A 927 -33.81 0.03 -22.46
N ALA A 928 -34.16 1.03 -23.27
CA ALA A 928 -34.61 0.84 -24.65
C ALA A 928 -33.47 0.70 -25.67
N SER A 929 -32.24 1.03 -25.27
CA SER A 929 -31.00 0.50 -25.86
C SER A 929 -29.99 0.22 -24.74
N ALA A 930 -29.05 -0.70 -25.01
CA ALA A 930 -27.89 -0.96 -24.18
C ALA A 930 -26.75 -1.41 -25.11
N GLU A 931 -25.64 -0.68 -25.10
CA GLU A 931 -24.57 -0.81 -26.09
C GLU A 931 -23.20 -0.71 -25.40
N TYR A 932 -22.21 -1.41 -25.96
CA TYR A 932 -20.84 -1.43 -25.44
C TYR A 932 -19.91 -0.61 -26.33
N ALA A 933 -19.16 0.30 -25.72
CA ALA A 933 -18.07 1.05 -26.36
C ALA A 933 -16.73 0.58 -25.80
N SER A 934 -15.81 0.14 -26.69
CA SER A 934 -14.44 -0.25 -26.35
C SER A 934 -13.52 0.99 -26.37
N ILE A 935 -12.88 1.27 -25.24
CA ILE A 935 -12.00 2.43 -25.04
C ILE A 935 -10.58 1.91 -24.78
N GLN A 936 -9.60 2.36 -25.58
CA GLN A 936 -8.19 2.01 -25.35
C GLN A 936 -7.65 2.84 -24.18
N VAL A 937 -7.16 2.17 -23.14
CA VAL A 937 -6.61 2.77 -21.91
C VAL A 937 -5.33 1.99 -21.56
N PRO A 938 -4.14 2.44 -22.03
CA PRO A 938 -2.90 1.67 -21.92
C PRO A 938 -2.44 1.30 -20.49
N THR A 939 -2.98 1.98 -19.48
CA THR A 939 -2.73 1.74 -18.06
C THR A 939 -3.73 0.78 -17.40
N TYR A 940 -4.83 0.44 -18.07
CA TYR A 940 -5.76 -0.59 -17.63
C TYR A 940 -5.23 -1.98 -18.02
N PRO A 941 -5.54 -3.07 -17.28
CA PRO A 941 -5.23 -4.43 -17.69
C PRO A 941 -5.58 -4.72 -19.17
N SER A 942 -4.65 -5.36 -19.89
CA SER A 942 -4.72 -5.61 -21.35
C SER A 942 -4.89 -4.36 -22.25
N GLY A 943 -4.72 -3.15 -21.71
CA GLY A 943 -4.68 -1.89 -22.46
C GLY A 943 -6.03 -1.34 -22.93
N GLN A 944 -7.15 -1.92 -22.49
CA GLN A 944 -8.49 -1.58 -22.98
C GLN A 944 -9.53 -1.77 -21.87
N ILE A 945 -10.46 -0.81 -21.72
CA ILE A 945 -11.63 -0.90 -20.85
C ILE A 945 -12.90 -0.57 -21.64
N GLY A 946 -14.03 -1.11 -21.22
CA GLY A 946 -15.33 -0.83 -21.79
C GLY A 946 -16.10 0.28 -21.09
N ALA A 947 -17.08 0.83 -21.80
CA ALA A 947 -18.18 1.60 -21.22
C ALA A 947 -19.52 1.02 -21.70
N PHE A 948 -20.42 0.74 -20.75
CA PHE A 948 -21.82 0.43 -21.05
C PHE A 948 -22.62 1.72 -21.17
N LEU A 949 -23.28 1.90 -22.31
CA LEU A 949 -24.13 3.04 -22.61
C LEU A 949 -25.54 2.54 -22.87
N ALA A 950 -26.46 2.86 -21.96
CA ALA A 950 -27.85 2.42 -22.05
C ALA A 950 -28.82 3.60 -21.95
N ARG A 951 -29.88 3.58 -22.76
CA ARG A 951 -30.74 4.76 -22.99
C ARG A 951 -32.20 4.51 -22.64
N LYS A 952 -32.77 5.40 -21.83
CA LYS A 952 -34.21 5.43 -21.52
C LYS A 952 -34.98 5.87 -22.75
N ALA A 953 -36.13 5.26 -23.03
CA ALA A 953 -36.96 5.60 -24.18
C ALA A 953 -37.33 7.10 -24.21
N THR A 954 -37.33 7.71 -25.39
CA THR A 954 -37.96 9.03 -25.60
C THR A 954 -39.47 8.88 -25.75
N ALA A 955 -40.26 9.76 -25.15
CA ALA A 955 -41.72 9.76 -25.30
C ALA A 955 -42.21 9.92 -26.76
N SER A 956 -41.35 10.44 -27.65
CA SER A 956 -41.61 10.65 -29.08
C SER A 956 -41.12 9.50 -29.99
N GLY A 957 -40.60 8.40 -29.45
CA GLY A 957 -40.20 7.21 -30.24
C GLY A 957 -39.04 7.41 -31.23
N GLY A 958 -38.14 8.36 -30.98
CA GLY A 958 -36.97 8.61 -31.84
C GLY A 958 -35.86 7.55 -31.71
N GLU A 959 -34.77 7.72 -32.47
CA GLU A 959 -33.63 6.80 -32.43
C GLU A 959 -33.01 6.70 -31.03
N VAL A 960 -32.79 5.47 -30.58
CA VAL A 960 -32.40 5.15 -29.20
C VAL A 960 -30.92 4.77 -29.08
N SER A 961 -30.19 4.63 -30.20
CA SER A 961 -28.77 4.26 -30.19
C SER A 961 -27.88 5.32 -29.52
N CYS A 962 -26.72 4.86 -29.05
CA CYS A 962 -25.59 5.67 -28.63
C CYS A 962 -24.43 5.61 -29.64
N ARG A 963 -24.46 4.74 -30.66
CA ARG A 963 -23.41 4.61 -31.71
C ARG A 963 -23.24 5.85 -32.58
N HIS A 964 -24.30 6.66 -32.69
CA HIS A 964 -24.28 7.92 -33.40
C HIS A 964 -24.32 9.05 -32.37
N PRO A 965 -23.34 9.97 -32.38
CA PRO A 965 -23.26 11.02 -31.37
C PRO A 965 -24.34 12.07 -31.68
N ARG A 966 -25.18 12.42 -30.69
CA ARG A 966 -26.30 13.38 -30.88
C ARG A 966 -25.84 14.85 -31.04
N ARG A 967 -24.53 15.08 -31.08
CA ARG A 967 -23.85 16.35 -31.36
C ARG A 967 -22.62 16.00 -32.18
N GLU A 968 -22.32 16.77 -33.21
CA GLU A 968 -21.12 16.52 -34.03
C GLU A 968 -19.85 16.68 -33.18
N PRO A 969 -19.02 15.63 -33.01
CA PRO A 969 -17.77 15.71 -32.24
C PRO A 969 -16.77 16.71 -32.81
N GLU A 970 -16.80 16.94 -34.12
CA GLU A 970 -15.98 17.93 -34.83
C GLU A 970 -16.24 19.35 -34.30
N ALA A 971 -17.50 19.69 -34.01
CA ALA A 971 -17.91 20.96 -33.42
C ALA A 971 -17.62 21.06 -31.91
N MET A 972 -16.88 20.11 -31.34
CA MET A 972 -16.45 20.10 -29.94
C MET A 972 -14.91 20.16 -29.78
N GLU A 973 -14.15 20.29 -30.88
CA GLU A 973 -12.68 20.47 -30.90
C GLU A 973 -11.89 19.36 -30.14
N LEU A 974 -12.43 18.13 -30.10
CA LEU A 974 -11.93 17.06 -29.26
C LEU A 974 -10.69 16.36 -29.85
N ARG A 975 -9.56 16.40 -29.13
CA ARG A 975 -8.23 15.91 -29.56
C ARG A 975 -8.11 14.39 -29.85
N TYR A 976 -9.15 13.58 -29.59
CA TYR A 976 -9.16 12.12 -29.78
C TYR A 976 -10.52 11.59 -30.25
N TYR A 977 -11.62 12.15 -29.74
CA TYR A 977 -12.97 11.68 -30.00
C TYR A 977 -13.56 12.40 -31.22
N THR A 978 -13.42 11.77 -32.40
CA THR A 978 -14.03 12.17 -33.67
C THR A 978 -15.31 11.34 -33.95
N PRO A 979 -16.12 11.64 -34.98
CA PRO A 979 -17.22 10.76 -35.39
C PRO A 979 -16.76 9.32 -35.67
N GLU A 980 -15.60 9.17 -36.30
CA GLU A 980 -15.01 7.87 -36.64
C GLU A 980 -14.50 7.16 -35.40
N MET A 981 -13.84 7.85 -34.47
CA MET A 981 -13.35 7.25 -33.23
C MET A 981 -14.51 6.80 -32.34
N HIS A 982 -15.59 7.57 -32.29
CA HIS A 982 -16.83 7.18 -31.60
C HIS A 982 -17.43 5.93 -32.25
N ALA A 983 -17.62 5.92 -33.58
CA ALA A 983 -18.12 4.75 -34.30
C ALA A 983 -17.20 3.51 -34.15
N ALA A 984 -15.87 3.72 -34.11
CA ALA A 984 -14.87 2.69 -33.89
C ALA A 984 -14.92 2.10 -32.47
N ALA A 985 -15.30 2.86 -31.46
CA ALA A 985 -15.51 2.32 -30.11
C ALA A 985 -16.61 1.25 -30.09
N PHE A 986 -17.67 1.38 -30.91
CA PHE A 986 -18.70 0.34 -31.08
C PHE A 986 -18.36 -0.69 -32.17
N ALA A 987 -17.18 -0.63 -32.79
CA ALA A 987 -16.74 -1.57 -33.83
C ALA A 987 -16.21 -2.88 -33.23
N LEU A 988 -17.09 -3.60 -32.52
CA LEU A 988 -16.68 -4.72 -31.67
C LEU A 988 -16.03 -5.89 -32.43
N PRO A 989 -15.08 -6.62 -31.82
CA PRO A 989 -14.49 -7.83 -32.39
C PRO A 989 -15.53 -8.89 -32.77
N ALA A 990 -15.20 -9.71 -33.77
CA ALA A 990 -16.12 -10.71 -34.30
C ALA A 990 -16.50 -11.83 -33.30
N PHE A 991 -15.71 -12.07 -32.25
CA PHE A 991 -16.09 -12.99 -31.16
C PHE A 991 -17.19 -12.36 -30.28
N LEU A 992 -16.93 -11.16 -29.76
CA LEU A 992 -17.87 -10.42 -28.92
C LEU A 992 -19.21 -10.12 -29.63
N LYS A 993 -19.19 -9.79 -30.92
CA LYS A 993 -20.42 -9.65 -31.72
C LYS A 993 -21.28 -10.91 -31.67
N ARG A 994 -20.69 -12.08 -31.94
CA ARG A 994 -21.41 -13.37 -31.87
C ARG A 994 -21.92 -13.67 -30.47
N ARG A 995 -21.16 -13.36 -29.41
CA ARG A 995 -21.58 -13.56 -28.00
C ARG A 995 -22.84 -12.75 -27.66
N LEU A 996 -22.89 -11.48 -28.10
CA LEU A 996 -24.04 -10.60 -27.90
C LEU A 996 -25.25 -10.99 -28.79
N GLU A 997 -25.01 -11.35 -30.05
CA GLU A 997 -26.06 -11.80 -31.00
C GLU A 997 -26.75 -13.11 -30.57
N VAL A 998 -25.99 -14.05 -30.00
CA VAL A 998 -26.51 -15.34 -29.48
C VAL A 998 -27.42 -15.17 -28.26
N GLN A 999 -27.29 -14.08 -27.50
CA GLN A 999 -28.25 -13.77 -26.43
C GLN A 999 -29.55 -13.14 -26.98
N ALA A 1000 -29.45 -12.27 -27.99
CA ALA A 1000 -30.60 -11.54 -28.53
C ALA A 1000 -31.71 -12.46 -29.07
N THR A 1001 -31.34 -13.62 -29.63
CA THR A 1001 -32.27 -14.61 -30.22
C THR A 1001 -33.11 -15.37 -29.20
N LYS A 1002 -32.84 -15.28 -27.88
CA LYS A 1002 -33.61 -15.98 -26.83
C LYS A 1002 -34.78 -15.18 -26.23
N LYS A 1003 -35.00 -13.91 -26.60
CA LYS A 1003 -36.05 -13.07 -25.98
C LYS A 1003 -37.48 -13.49 -26.35
N ARG A 1004 -38.10 -14.38 -25.55
CA ARG A 1004 -39.56 -14.35 -25.34
C ARG A 1004 -39.92 -13.01 -24.67
N ARG A 1005 -40.92 -12.29 -25.21
CA ARG A 1005 -41.40 -11.04 -24.60
C ARG A 1005 -42.11 -11.34 -23.28
N LEU A 1006 -41.56 -10.83 -22.17
CA LEU A 1006 -42.34 -10.55 -20.96
C LEU A 1006 -42.87 -9.12 -21.08
N SER A 1007 -44.20 -8.99 -21.13
CA SER A 1007 -44.90 -7.73 -20.86
C SER A 1007 -44.93 -7.49 -19.37
N TRP A 1008 -44.72 -6.24 -18.96
CA TRP A 1008 -44.82 -5.79 -17.58
C TRP A 1008 -45.87 -4.68 -17.53
N ASP A 1009 -47.06 -5.05 -17.02
CA ASP A 1009 -47.98 -4.12 -16.35
C ASP A 1009 -47.62 -4.06 -14.86
#